data_AF-A0A8S1WJK5-F1
#
_entry.id   AF-A0A8S1WJK5-F1
#
_cell.length_a   1.000
_cell.length_b   1.000
_cell.length_c   1.000
_cell.angle_alpha   90.00
_cell.angle_beta   90.00
_cell.angle_gamma   90.00
#
_symmetry.space_group_name_H-M   'P 1'
#
loop_
_entity.id
_entity.type
_entity.pdbx_description
1 polymer ?
#
loop_
_entity_poly.entity_id
_entity_poly.type
_entity_poly.pdbx_seq_one_letter_code
_entity_poly.pdbx_strand_id
1 'polypeptide(L)'
;MMEMFESNVDKSCKLCDRTCLTCANTNTQCLTCSIENFRQFKSGNTCECQQGYFEDPVTLNCEQCLRTCLTCALQFDNCTSCDTNYNLTLVYNKCVCAKSYYFDSLTTQCEQCNIKCLECQNSNECTQCRLTTRHYSPDQKNCLCNDGYYETNQQNCQQCDLSCGTCQNVNTYCLTCLIEFKRLLANNTCLCQDGYYDAGIEMCQKCINVCKTCQFSASTCLSCYDIEHYRYFSEKKCLCKAGYYESNTDKCSKCSIECLTCSGLADYCTSCDTNSKRIDQSIFHKCPCIFGFYQDHNLTCQKCHIKCQSCVNQADQCLSCNFQQNSNRLTLSDLCNCKQGYYDDATQLQCQLCNFRCKTCIIQENNCLICSNLIRTNPPICNCMDGYYEDEQLICQSCASQCSTCVFQPQNCLSCNPGRIGQDCKCINGYFEIGQILCSQCEFQCATCELDPLNCKTCKGNRIQEPQCICQFGYFDDQINEDCQKCDVTCIECNINGCLSCSANRILNEDMDCLPPPNSISYNNTPWCSTCEVAVVKAYLSDDLAKIIIHFDFPLNSKGFSSQVEVNKCLQLFEVEFVQSLGQNSVCYLNPDDNQELLISLGENSKILVGDKILFKSSTLSQINCEISLQIFILDTLQMPLNPLPPQIQYHIPLHKLNPLADNSVYLKAIRNNGNRKLDNIVWACQVKATDESSTLKQFLDQLNFVQEYNLLIPKLTLPKDAELSFKIYYENFVHIASNQEFIIYTHSGALPQININAKPSYFVYQTISIGVLLAIQINQIPKIILNI
;
A
#
# COMPACT_ATOMS: atom_id res chain seq x y z
N MET A 1 -103.67 -71.96 -86.26
CA MET A 1 -104.20 -72.17 -87.63
C MET A 1 -103.37 -71.29 -88.54
N MET A 2 -102.63 -71.84 -89.50
CA MET A 2 -101.89 -71.00 -90.44
C MET A 2 -102.83 -70.61 -91.57
N GLU A 3 -103.02 -69.31 -91.75
CA GLU A 3 -103.88 -68.78 -92.82
C GLU A 3 -103.12 -68.70 -94.14
N MET A 4 -103.85 -68.95 -95.23
CA MET A 4 -103.33 -68.91 -96.59
C MET A 4 -104.03 -67.79 -97.36
N PHE A 5 -103.31 -67.14 -98.25
CA PHE A 5 -103.85 -66.17 -99.20
C PHE A 5 -103.80 -66.74 -100.61
N GLU A 6 -104.78 -66.38 -101.45
CA GLU A 6 -104.74 -66.71 -102.88
C GLU A 6 -103.77 -65.75 -103.58
N SER A 7 -102.72 -66.29 -104.20
CA SER A 7 -101.77 -65.46 -104.94
C SER A 7 -102.43 -64.89 -106.20
N ASN A 8 -102.39 -63.56 -106.37
CA ASN A 8 -102.92 -62.89 -107.56
C ASN A 8 -102.16 -63.24 -108.86
N VAL A 9 -101.02 -63.94 -108.76
CA VAL A 9 -100.17 -64.28 -109.90
C VAL A 9 -100.51 -65.65 -110.48
N ASP A 10 -100.66 -66.68 -109.64
CA ASP A 10 -100.85 -68.07 -110.07
C ASP A 10 -102.14 -68.72 -109.55
N LYS A 11 -102.98 -67.96 -108.84
CA LYS A 11 -104.27 -68.41 -108.29
C LYS A 11 -104.15 -69.61 -107.33
N SER A 12 -102.96 -69.84 -106.77
CA SER A 12 -102.72 -70.87 -105.74
C SER A 12 -102.75 -70.28 -104.32
N CYS A 13 -103.25 -71.05 -103.35
CA CYS A 13 -103.21 -70.67 -101.94
C CYS A 13 -101.80 -70.87 -101.37
N LYS A 14 -101.16 -69.80 -100.91
CA LYS A 14 -99.83 -69.81 -100.27
C LYS A 14 -99.92 -69.33 -98.82
N LEU A 15 -99.01 -69.82 -97.97
CA LEU A 15 -98.92 -69.45 -96.57
C LEU A 15 -98.36 -68.02 -96.41
N CYS A 16 -98.89 -67.30 -95.42
CA CYS A 16 -98.36 -65.99 -95.01
C CYS A 16 -96.99 -66.11 -94.33
N ASP A 17 -96.20 -65.03 -94.36
CA ASP A 17 -94.94 -64.93 -93.61
C ASP A 17 -95.21 -65.08 -92.10
N ARG A 18 -94.26 -65.68 -91.36
CA ARG A 18 -94.42 -65.96 -89.92
C ARG A 18 -94.63 -64.71 -89.06
N THR A 19 -94.26 -63.55 -89.57
CA THR A 19 -94.49 -62.26 -88.91
C THR A 19 -95.95 -61.79 -89.01
N CYS A 20 -96.73 -62.28 -89.99
CA CYS A 20 -98.13 -61.96 -90.20
C CYS A 20 -99.07 -63.03 -89.61
N LEU A 21 -100.24 -62.62 -89.09
CA LEU A 21 -101.33 -63.55 -88.78
C LEU A 21 -102.20 -63.82 -90.02
N THR A 22 -102.57 -62.76 -90.74
CA THR A 22 -103.24 -62.83 -92.04
C THR A 22 -102.53 -61.90 -93.03
N CYS A 23 -102.54 -62.24 -94.32
CA CYS A 23 -101.85 -61.48 -95.37
C CYS A 23 -102.67 -61.47 -96.67
N ALA A 24 -102.37 -60.52 -97.57
CA ALA A 24 -103.01 -60.44 -98.89
C ALA A 24 -102.02 -60.02 -99.97
N ASN A 25 -102.28 -60.47 -101.21
CA ASN A 25 -101.46 -60.24 -102.42
C ASN A 25 -100.06 -60.88 -102.40
N THR A 26 -99.28 -60.68 -101.34
CA THR A 26 -97.97 -61.31 -101.09
C THR A 26 -97.90 -61.87 -99.66
N ASN A 27 -96.96 -62.79 -99.41
CA ASN A 27 -96.81 -63.40 -98.09
C ASN A 27 -96.33 -62.40 -97.00
N THR A 28 -95.68 -61.30 -97.39
CA THR A 28 -95.13 -60.28 -96.47
C THR A 28 -96.03 -59.06 -96.26
N GLN A 29 -97.09 -58.91 -97.07
CA GLN A 29 -98.05 -57.82 -96.90
C GLN A 29 -99.11 -58.23 -95.87
N CYS A 30 -98.78 -58.03 -94.59
CA CYS A 30 -99.65 -58.39 -93.48
C CYS A 30 -100.93 -57.54 -93.49
N LEU A 31 -102.05 -58.13 -93.07
CA LEU A 31 -103.29 -57.42 -92.77
C LEU A 31 -103.56 -57.37 -91.26
N THR A 32 -103.20 -58.43 -90.55
CA THR A 32 -103.23 -58.48 -89.08
C THR A 32 -101.96 -59.14 -88.56
N CYS A 33 -101.57 -58.78 -87.33
CA CYS A 33 -100.39 -59.33 -86.65
C CYS A 33 -100.81 -60.19 -85.45
N SER A 34 -100.01 -61.20 -85.13
CA SER A 34 -100.25 -62.01 -83.93
C SER A 34 -99.90 -61.22 -82.67
N ILE A 35 -100.93 -60.84 -81.91
CA ILE A 35 -100.77 -60.22 -80.59
C ILE A 35 -100.09 -61.18 -79.60
N GLU A 36 -100.31 -62.49 -79.75
CA GLU A 36 -99.70 -63.52 -78.89
C GLU A 36 -98.17 -63.59 -79.05
N ASN A 37 -97.64 -63.19 -80.21
CA ASN A 37 -96.19 -63.11 -80.45
C ASN A 37 -95.64 -61.69 -80.18
N PHE A 38 -96.39 -60.88 -79.43
CA PHE A 38 -96.03 -59.50 -79.06
C PHE A 38 -95.69 -58.61 -80.27
N ARG A 39 -96.31 -58.88 -81.41
CA ARG A 39 -96.19 -58.04 -82.61
C ARG A 39 -97.36 -57.07 -82.71
N GLN A 40 -97.08 -55.90 -83.25
CA GLN A 40 -98.05 -54.85 -83.54
C GLN A 40 -97.99 -54.46 -85.01
N PHE A 41 -99.13 -54.13 -85.57
CA PHE A 41 -99.25 -53.66 -86.94
C PHE A 41 -98.75 -52.23 -87.05
N LYS A 42 -97.90 -51.96 -88.03
CA LYS A 42 -97.37 -50.62 -88.30
C LYS A 42 -97.75 -50.16 -89.70
N SER A 43 -97.72 -48.84 -89.91
CA SER A 43 -98.00 -48.24 -91.23
C SER A 43 -97.07 -48.81 -92.30
N GLY A 44 -97.64 -49.47 -93.33
CA GLY A 44 -96.87 -50.14 -94.39
C GLY A 44 -97.14 -51.64 -94.53
N ASN A 45 -98.12 -52.18 -93.80
CA ASN A 45 -98.52 -53.60 -93.83
C ASN A 45 -97.44 -54.56 -93.29
N THR A 46 -96.69 -54.12 -92.28
CA THR A 46 -95.65 -54.91 -91.61
C THR A 46 -95.92 -55.04 -90.11
N CYS A 47 -95.41 -56.13 -89.52
CA CYS A 47 -95.60 -56.46 -88.11
C CYS A 47 -94.26 -56.37 -87.34
N GLU A 48 -94.11 -55.36 -86.49
CA GLU A 48 -92.92 -55.15 -85.65
C GLU A 48 -93.19 -55.55 -84.18
N CYS A 49 -92.14 -55.76 -83.38
CA CYS A 49 -92.29 -56.02 -81.95
C CYS A 49 -92.92 -54.81 -81.21
N GLN A 50 -93.73 -55.11 -80.20
CA GLN A 50 -94.32 -54.11 -79.32
C GLN A 50 -93.26 -53.42 -78.45
N GLN A 51 -93.58 -52.23 -77.96
CA GLN A 51 -92.70 -51.50 -77.04
C GLN A 51 -92.37 -52.36 -75.80
N GLY A 52 -91.10 -52.34 -75.38
CA GLY A 52 -90.59 -53.22 -74.32
C GLY A 52 -90.13 -54.59 -74.83
N TYR A 53 -90.22 -54.87 -76.13
CA TYR A 53 -89.66 -56.04 -76.79
C TYR A 53 -88.76 -55.65 -77.96
N PHE A 54 -87.72 -56.43 -78.23
CA PHE A 54 -86.87 -56.30 -79.42
C PHE A 54 -86.95 -57.58 -80.25
N GLU A 55 -86.75 -57.47 -81.56
CA GLU A 55 -86.70 -58.65 -82.43
C GLU A 55 -85.33 -59.32 -82.32
N ASP A 56 -85.31 -60.58 -81.93
CA ASP A 56 -84.09 -61.38 -81.97
C ASP A 56 -83.74 -61.68 -83.45
N PRO A 57 -82.54 -61.30 -83.91
CA PRO A 57 -82.17 -61.35 -85.33
C PRO A 57 -82.03 -62.78 -85.88
N VAL A 58 -82.02 -63.81 -85.02
CA VAL A 58 -81.86 -65.22 -85.40
C VAL A 58 -83.21 -65.96 -85.40
N THR A 59 -83.97 -65.83 -84.32
CA THR A 59 -85.24 -66.53 -84.13
C THR A 59 -86.43 -65.77 -84.71
N LEU A 60 -86.27 -64.47 -84.98
CA LEU A 60 -87.33 -63.54 -85.38
C LEU A 60 -88.50 -63.54 -84.38
N ASN A 61 -88.22 -63.84 -83.10
CA ASN A 61 -89.19 -63.69 -82.02
C ASN A 61 -89.00 -62.33 -81.34
N CYS A 62 -90.08 -61.80 -80.76
CA CYS A 62 -90.01 -60.60 -79.95
C CYS A 62 -89.64 -60.98 -78.51
N GLU A 63 -88.43 -60.65 -78.08
CA GLU A 63 -87.91 -60.90 -76.72
C GLU A 63 -87.98 -59.65 -75.84
N GLN A 64 -88.24 -59.83 -74.55
CA GLN A 64 -88.47 -58.72 -73.62
C GLN A 64 -87.16 -57.98 -73.29
N CYS A 65 -87.21 -56.65 -73.31
CA CYS A 65 -86.13 -55.80 -72.83
C CYS A 65 -85.91 -55.96 -71.31
N LEU A 66 -84.70 -55.65 -70.83
CA LEU A 66 -84.40 -55.50 -69.41
C LEU A 66 -85.37 -54.48 -68.80
N ARG A 67 -85.94 -54.77 -67.61
CA ARG A 67 -86.99 -53.93 -67.00
C ARG A 67 -86.64 -52.45 -66.84
N THR A 68 -85.37 -52.11 -66.74
CA THR A 68 -84.92 -50.72 -66.62
C THR A 68 -84.97 -49.94 -67.94
N CYS A 69 -85.07 -50.63 -69.08
CA CYS A 69 -85.23 -50.05 -70.40
C CYS A 69 -86.72 -49.90 -70.75
N LEU A 70 -87.12 -48.73 -71.26
CA LEU A 70 -88.45 -48.55 -71.87
C LEU A 70 -88.47 -49.11 -73.30
N THR A 71 -87.36 -48.94 -74.03
CA THR A 71 -87.11 -49.58 -75.33
C THR A 71 -85.66 -50.06 -75.38
N CYS A 72 -85.42 -51.19 -76.05
CA CYS A 72 -84.08 -51.73 -76.30
C CYS A 72 -83.94 -52.16 -77.77
N ALA A 73 -82.70 -52.33 -78.23
CA ALA A 73 -82.42 -52.77 -79.59
C ALA A 73 -81.23 -53.73 -79.61
N LEU A 74 -81.26 -54.70 -80.53
CA LEU A 74 -80.24 -55.74 -80.75
C LEU A 74 -80.07 -56.76 -79.61
N GLN A 75 -80.17 -56.33 -78.35
CA GLN A 75 -80.05 -57.15 -77.14
C GLN A 75 -80.96 -56.62 -76.03
N PHE A 76 -81.30 -57.48 -75.07
CA PHE A 76 -82.23 -57.13 -73.99
C PHE A 76 -81.74 -56.01 -73.07
N ASP A 77 -80.43 -55.83 -72.86
CA ASP A 77 -79.85 -54.83 -71.93
C ASP A 77 -79.33 -53.55 -72.59
N ASN A 78 -79.40 -53.46 -73.93
CA ASN A 78 -79.00 -52.29 -74.70
C ASN A 78 -80.17 -51.32 -74.84
N CYS A 79 -80.37 -50.48 -73.82
CA CYS A 79 -81.49 -49.55 -73.76
C CYS A 79 -81.31 -48.42 -74.78
N THR A 80 -82.35 -48.14 -75.57
CA THR A 80 -82.44 -46.95 -76.43
C THR A 80 -83.23 -45.81 -75.78
N SER A 81 -84.09 -46.13 -74.81
CA SER A 81 -84.75 -45.15 -73.94
C SER A 81 -85.00 -45.75 -72.54
N CYS A 82 -85.04 -44.88 -71.53
CA CYS A 82 -85.31 -45.25 -70.14
C CYS A 82 -86.69 -44.76 -69.72
N ASP A 83 -87.35 -45.50 -68.84
CA ASP A 83 -88.61 -45.06 -68.27
C ASP A 83 -88.34 -43.97 -67.22
N THR A 84 -88.66 -42.72 -67.58
CA THR A 84 -88.45 -41.55 -66.72
C THR A 84 -89.35 -41.58 -65.48
N ASN A 85 -90.41 -42.38 -65.45
CA ASN A 85 -91.26 -42.53 -64.26
C ASN A 85 -90.50 -43.13 -63.07
N TYR A 86 -89.42 -43.87 -63.33
CA TYR A 86 -88.54 -44.42 -62.29
C TYR A 86 -87.31 -43.54 -62.00
N ASN A 87 -87.31 -42.27 -62.42
CA ASN A 87 -86.19 -41.32 -62.29
C ASN A 87 -84.87 -41.83 -62.90
N LEU A 88 -84.98 -42.66 -63.94
CA LEU A 88 -83.85 -43.17 -64.71
C LEU A 88 -83.50 -42.21 -65.85
N THR A 89 -82.21 -42.10 -66.12
CA THR A 89 -81.65 -41.33 -67.23
C THR A 89 -80.74 -42.23 -68.05
N LEU A 90 -80.72 -42.01 -69.37
CA LEU A 90 -79.92 -42.82 -70.29
C LEU A 90 -78.48 -42.33 -70.28
N VAL A 91 -77.56 -43.19 -69.84
CA VAL A 91 -76.13 -42.94 -69.82
C VAL A 91 -75.42 -44.14 -70.45
N TYR A 92 -74.77 -43.92 -71.59
CA TYR A 92 -74.06 -44.97 -72.35
C TYR A 92 -74.90 -46.24 -72.61
N ASN A 93 -76.11 -46.06 -73.15
CA ASN A 93 -77.07 -47.13 -73.44
C ASN A 93 -77.54 -47.97 -72.23
N LYS A 94 -77.27 -47.50 -71.00
CA LYS A 94 -77.79 -48.06 -69.77
C LYS A 94 -78.62 -47.03 -69.03
N CYS A 95 -79.67 -47.49 -68.36
CA CYS A 95 -80.52 -46.64 -67.53
C CYS A 95 -79.97 -46.59 -66.11
N VAL A 96 -79.57 -45.40 -65.66
CA VAL A 96 -79.04 -45.14 -64.31
C VAL A 96 -79.84 -44.04 -63.63
N CYS A 97 -79.82 -43.98 -62.30
CA CYS A 97 -80.58 -42.97 -61.56
C CYS A 97 -80.10 -41.54 -61.87
N ALA A 98 -81.05 -40.61 -61.96
CA ALA A 98 -80.76 -39.19 -62.10
C ALA A 98 -79.97 -38.64 -60.90
N LYS A 99 -79.32 -37.49 -61.06
CA LYS A 99 -78.67 -36.79 -59.95
C LYS A 99 -79.66 -36.53 -58.81
N SER A 100 -79.19 -36.61 -57.57
CA SER A 100 -80.00 -36.60 -56.34
C SER A 100 -80.86 -37.85 -56.10
N TYR A 101 -80.65 -38.93 -56.87
CA TYR A 101 -81.26 -40.23 -56.65
C TYR A 101 -80.20 -41.35 -56.64
N TYR A 102 -80.44 -42.41 -55.88
CA TYR A 102 -79.63 -43.63 -55.84
C TYR A 102 -80.50 -44.85 -56.19
N PHE A 103 -79.88 -45.89 -56.73
CA PHE A 103 -80.60 -47.13 -57.08
C PHE A 103 -80.77 -47.98 -55.83
N ASP A 104 -82.02 -48.22 -55.42
CA ASP A 104 -82.32 -49.13 -54.32
C ASP A 104 -82.62 -50.53 -54.86
N SER A 105 -81.76 -51.49 -54.51
CA SER A 105 -81.90 -52.89 -54.89
C SER A 105 -83.14 -53.58 -54.32
N LEU A 106 -83.73 -53.06 -53.23
CA LEU A 106 -84.92 -53.65 -52.59
C LEU A 106 -86.20 -53.26 -53.31
N THR A 107 -86.34 -51.98 -53.64
CA THR A 107 -87.52 -51.43 -54.34
C THR A 107 -87.38 -51.48 -55.85
N THR A 108 -86.17 -51.76 -56.37
CA THR A 108 -85.83 -51.83 -57.80
C THR A 108 -86.09 -50.52 -58.57
N GLN A 109 -86.10 -49.40 -57.86
CA GLN A 109 -86.33 -48.06 -58.40
C GLN A 109 -85.32 -47.06 -57.83
N CYS A 110 -85.26 -45.86 -58.42
CA CYS A 110 -84.39 -44.79 -57.94
C CYS A 110 -85.06 -43.98 -56.82
N GLU A 111 -84.49 -44.00 -55.63
CA GLU A 111 -84.94 -43.23 -54.47
C GLU A 111 -84.10 -41.98 -54.25
N GLN A 112 -84.70 -40.95 -53.62
CA GLN A 112 -84.05 -39.65 -53.46
C GLN A 112 -82.96 -39.70 -52.37
N CYS A 113 -81.83 -39.06 -52.64
CA CYS A 113 -80.76 -38.82 -51.66
C CYS A 113 -81.23 -37.96 -50.48
N ASN A 114 -80.51 -38.01 -49.36
CA ASN A 114 -80.68 -37.03 -48.28
C ASN A 114 -80.63 -35.60 -48.84
N ILE A 115 -81.49 -34.72 -48.33
CA ILE A 115 -81.63 -33.35 -48.85
C ILE A 115 -80.34 -32.50 -48.79
N LYS A 116 -79.41 -32.88 -47.90
CA LYS A 116 -78.10 -32.24 -47.75
C LYS A 116 -77.14 -32.55 -48.91
N CYS A 117 -77.47 -33.53 -49.74
CA CYS A 117 -76.55 -34.20 -50.64
C CYS A 117 -77.02 -34.08 -52.09
N LEU A 118 -76.08 -33.76 -52.97
CA LEU A 118 -76.30 -33.68 -54.42
C LEU A 118 -76.17 -35.06 -55.07
N GLU A 119 -75.20 -35.84 -54.60
CA GLU A 119 -74.94 -37.22 -54.99
C GLU A 119 -74.75 -38.06 -53.73
N CYS A 120 -75.24 -39.30 -53.74
CA CYS A 120 -75.22 -40.21 -52.60
C CYS A 120 -75.07 -41.66 -53.04
N GLN A 121 -74.54 -42.50 -52.15
CA GLN A 121 -74.43 -43.95 -52.32
C GLN A 121 -75.70 -44.67 -51.84
N ASN A 122 -76.32 -44.16 -50.77
CA ASN A 122 -77.61 -44.59 -50.24
C ASN A 122 -78.29 -43.38 -49.57
N SER A 123 -79.45 -43.59 -48.94
CA SER A 123 -80.22 -42.52 -48.30
C SER A 123 -79.47 -41.70 -47.23
N ASN A 124 -78.37 -42.22 -46.65
CA ASN A 124 -77.63 -41.58 -45.57
C ASN A 124 -76.15 -41.28 -45.88
N GLU A 125 -75.57 -41.93 -46.89
CA GLU A 125 -74.16 -41.76 -47.25
C GLU A 125 -74.00 -40.87 -48.48
N CYS A 126 -73.45 -39.69 -48.27
CA CYS A 126 -73.31 -38.67 -49.29
C CYS A 126 -71.92 -38.71 -49.93
N THR A 127 -71.84 -38.39 -51.21
CA THR A 127 -70.56 -38.28 -51.94
C THR A 127 -70.27 -36.84 -52.36
N GLN A 128 -71.31 -36.03 -52.51
CA GLN A 128 -71.18 -34.61 -52.84
C GLN A 128 -72.26 -33.77 -52.16
N CYS A 129 -71.88 -32.62 -51.62
CA CYS A 129 -72.80 -31.72 -50.91
C CYS A 129 -73.57 -30.79 -51.85
N ARG A 130 -74.82 -30.49 -51.48
CA ARG A 130 -75.72 -29.67 -52.31
C ARG A 130 -75.40 -28.17 -52.28
N LEU A 131 -74.94 -27.66 -51.14
CA LEU A 131 -74.64 -26.23 -50.94
C LEU A 131 -73.14 -26.02 -50.73
N THR A 132 -72.60 -24.90 -51.22
CA THR A 132 -71.20 -24.49 -50.99
C THR A 132 -70.92 -24.03 -49.56
N THR A 133 -71.96 -23.69 -48.80
CA THR A 133 -71.90 -23.40 -47.36
C THR A 133 -71.78 -24.67 -46.51
N ARG A 134 -71.72 -25.84 -47.17
CA ARG A 134 -71.45 -27.12 -46.54
C ARG A 134 -70.15 -27.71 -47.07
N HIS A 135 -69.47 -28.47 -46.22
CA HIS A 135 -68.35 -29.31 -46.60
C HIS A 135 -68.71 -30.78 -46.38
N TYR A 136 -68.10 -31.66 -47.18
CA TYR A 136 -68.22 -33.09 -47.00
C TYR A 136 -67.32 -33.52 -45.84
N SER A 137 -67.91 -34.18 -44.84
CA SER A 137 -67.18 -34.81 -43.74
C SER A 137 -66.91 -36.28 -44.08
N PRO A 138 -65.65 -36.68 -44.33
CA PRO A 138 -65.31 -38.07 -44.65
C PRO A 138 -65.67 -39.03 -43.51
N ASP A 139 -65.54 -38.60 -42.25
CA ASP A 139 -65.78 -39.43 -41.07
C ASP A 139 -67.27 -39.75 -40.87
N GLN A 140 -68.14 -38.77 -41.12
CA GLN A 140 -69.59 -38.92 -40.94
C GLN A 140 -70.30 -39.32 -42.23
N LYS A 141 -69.58 -39.35 -43.36
CA LYS A 141 -70.11 -39.52 -44.73
C LYS A 141 -71.32 -38.63 -45.03
N ASN A 142 -71.33 -37.41 -44.47
CA ASN A 142 -72.45 -36.46 -44.54
C ASN A 142 -71.95 -35.03 -44.74
N CYS A 143 -72.86 -34.10 -45.05
CA CYS A 143 -72.56 -32.71 -45.38
C CYS A 143 -72.90 -31.75 -44.23
N LEU A 144 -71.87 -31.23 -43.57
CA LEU A 144 -71.96 -30.32 -42.42
C LEU A 144 -71.78 -28.85 -42.85
N CYS A 145 -72.31 -27.91 -42.08
CA CYS A 145 -72.08 -26.48 -42.33
C CYS A 145 -70.60 -26.13 -42.12
N ASN A 146 -70.08 -25.19 -42.91
CA ASN A 146 -68.72 -24.67 -42.75
C ASN A 146 -68.58 -23.89 -41.43
N ASP A 147 -67.35 -23.79 -40.94
CA ASP A 147 -67.02 -22.93 -39.80
C ASP A 147 -67.49 -21.48 -40.06
N GLY A 148 -68.03 -20.84 -39.03
CA GLY A 148 -68.72 -19.55 -39.14
C GLY A 148 -70.19 -19.65 -39.59
N TYR A 149 -70.72 -20.86 -39.79
CA TYR A 149 -72.14 -21.10 -40.07
C TYR A 149 -72.74 -22.16 -39.14
N TYR A 150 -74.06 -22.07 -38.90
CA TYR A 150 -74.82 -23.04 -38.11
C TYR A 150 -76.04 -23.57 -38.86
N GLU A 151 -76.46 -24.78 -38.51
CA GLU A 151 -77.61 -25.47 -39.10
C GLU A 151 -78.92 -24.89 -38.55
N THR A 152 -79.84 -24.49 -39.43
CA THR A 152 -81.13 -23.91 -39.01
C THR A 152 -82.31 -24.87 -39.15
N ASN A 153 -82.38 -25.62 -40.25
CA ASN A 153 -83.54 -26.46 -40.59
C ASN A 153 -83.15 -27.70 -41.42
N GLN A 154 -81.99 -28.31 -41.14
CA GLN A 154 -81.44 -29.47 -41.86
C GLN A 154 -81.12 -29.25 -43.36
N GLN A 155 -81.55 -28.13 -43.94
CA GLN A 155 -81.34 -27.76 -45.35
C GLN A 155 -80.34 -26.61 -45.49
N ASN A 156 -80.38 -25.61 -44.61
CA ASN A 156 -79.65 -24.35 -44.77
C ASN A 156 -78.67 -24.05 -43.62
N CYS A 157 -77.53 -23.49 -44.00
CA CYS A 157 -76.51 -22.97 -43.10
C CYS A 157 -76.58 -21.44 -43.05
N GLN A 158 -76.77 -20.86 -41.86
CA GLN A 158 -76.77 -19.40 -41.66
C GLN A 158 -75.49 -18.95 -40.98
N GLN A 159 -75.02 -17.74 -41.30
CA GLN A 159 -73.79 -17.19 -40.75
C GLN A 159 -73.96 -16.86 -39.26
N CYS A 160 -72.89 -17.08 -38.49
CA CYS A 160 -72.79 -16.66 -37.11
C CYS A 160 -72.77 -15.12 -36.97
N ASP A 161 -73.08 -14.62 -35.78
CA ASP A 161 -72.90 -13.21 -35.45
C ASP A 161 -71.42 -12.82 -35.60
N LEU A 162 -71.16 -11.57 -35.99
CA LEU A 162 -69.82 -11.03 -36.20
C LEU A 162 -68.91 -11.12 -34.97
N SER A 163 -69.49 -11.29 -33.78
CA SER A 163 -68.73 -11.49 -32.54
C SER A 163 -68.22 -12.92 -32.35
N CYS A 164 -68.82 -13.91 -33.04
CA CYS A 164 -68.50 -15.33 -32.89
C CYS A 164 -67.54 -15.82 -33.99
N GLY A 165 -66.62 -16.73 -33.65
CA GLY A 165 -65.88 -17.52 -34.64
C GLY A 165 -66.70 -18.74 -35.12
N THR A 166 -67.32 -19.46 -34.19
CA THR A 166 -68.28 -20.54 -34.47
C THR A 166 -69.49 -20.40 -33.56
N CYS A 167 -70.66 -20.87 -33.99
CA CYS A 167 -71.91 -20.74 -33.26
C CYS A 167 -72.80 -21.98 -33.41
N GLN A 168 -73.79 -22.10 -32.53
CA GLN A 168 -74.70 -23.25 -32.50
C GLN A 168 -76.15 -22.83 -32.28
N ASN A 169 -77.11 -23.43 -33.00
CA ASN A 169 -78.57 -23.23 -32.89
C ASN A 169 -79.08 -21.83 -33.25
N VAL A 170 -78.40 -20.77 -32.84
CA VAL A 170 -78.67 -19.36 -33.16
C VAL A 170 -77.36 -18.63 -33.40
N ASN A 171 -77.38 -17.56 -34.20
CA ASN A 171 -76.17 -16.84 -34.60
C ASN A 171 -75.38 -16.21 -33.45
N THR A 172 -76.01 -15.86 -32.32
CA THR A 172 -75.39 -15.22 -31.14
C THR A 172 -74.90 -16.19 -30.07
N TYR A 173 -75.18 -17.49 -30.20
CA TYR A 173 -74.68 -18.50 -29.27
C TYR A 173 -73.32 -18.97 -29.75
N CYS A 174 -72.28 -18.30 -29.29
CA CYS A 174 -70.91 -18.55 -29.72
C CYS A 174 -70.34 -19.78 -29.00
N LEU A 175 -69.70 -20.67 -29.75
CA LEU A 175 -68.87 -21.76 -29.21
C LEU A 175 -67.40 -21.37 -29.14
N THR A 176 -66.94 -20.54 -30.06
CA THR A 176 -65.58 -19.99 -30.09
C THR A 176 -65.59 -18.51 -30.46
N CYS A 177 -64.57 -17.78 -30.00
CA CYS A 177 -64.35 -16.36 -30.32
C CYS A 177 -62.99 -16.19 -31.00
N LEU A 178 -62.88 -15.18 -31.87
CA LEU A 178 -61.63 -14.82 -32.53
C LEU A 178 -60.82 -13.90 -31.63
N ILE A 179 -59.77 -14.46 -31.00
CA ILE A 179 -58.92 -13.74 -30.03
C ILE A 179 -58.16 -12.58 -30.68
N GLU A 180 -57.87 -12.67 -31.99
CA GLU A 180 -57.28 -11.57 -32.77
C GLU A 180 -58.12 -10.29 -32.76
N PHE A 181 -59.45 -10.42 -32.61
CA PHE A 181 -60.38 -9.30 -32.48
C PHE A 181 -60.60 -8.84 -31.04
N LYS A 182 -59.77 -9.34 -30.11
CA LYS A 182 -59.80 -9.02 -28.67
C LYS A 182 -61.11 -9.42 -28.00
N ARG A 183 -61.73 -10.51 -28.50
CA ARG A 183 -62.91 -11.11 -27.90
C ARG A 183 -62.55 -12.38 -27.13
N LEU A 184 -63.17 -12.56 -25.97
CA LEU A 184 -63.06 -13.75 -25.12
C LEU A 184 -64.43 -14.38 -24.94
N LEU A 185 -64.45 -15.71 -24.91
CA LEU A 185 -65.67 -16.47 -24.69
C LEU A 185 -66.05 -16.40 -23.21
N ALA A 186 -67.25 -15.89 -22.94
CA ALA A 186 -67.86 -15.86 -21.62
C ALA A 186 -69.35 -16.18 -21.75
N ASN A 187 -69.80 -17.24 -21.06
CA ASN A 187 -71.21 -17.68 -21.08
C ASN A 187 -71.80 -17.82 -22.49
N ASN A 188 -71.05 -18.43 -23.42
CA ASN A 188 -71.43 -18.61 -24.82
C ASN A 188 -71.68 -17.30 -25.60
N THR A 189 -71.08 -16.21 -25.14
CA THR A 189 -71.05 -14.91 -25.82
C THR A 189 -69.61 -14.41 -25.90
N CYS A 190 -69.28 -13.66 -26.95
CA CYS A 190 -67.92 -13.17 -27.18
C CYS A 190 -67.78 -11.71 -26.74
N LEU A 191 -67.27 -11.50 -25.53
CA LEU A 191 -67.10 -10.18 -24.91
C LEU A 191 -65.71 -9.60 -25.17
N CYS A 192 -65.59 -8.27 -25.20
CA CYS A 192 -64.30 -7.60 -25.34
C CYS A 192 -63.41 -7.82 -24.11
N GLN A 193 -62.11 -7.97 -24.36
CA GLN A 193 -61.08 -8.05 -23.33
C GLN A 193 -61.02 -6.76 -22.50
N ASP A 194 -60.57 -6.89 -21.24
CA ASP A 194 -60.31 -5.73 -20.38
C ASP A 194 -59.39 -4.71 -21.08
N GLY A 195 -59.74 -3.43 -20.98
CA GLY A 195 -59.08 -2.33 -21.70
C GLY A 195 -59.62 -2.09 -23.12
N TYR A 196 -60.60 -2.88 -23.57
CA TYR A 196 -61.32 -2.69 -24.82
C TYR A 196 -62.84 -2.64 -24.59
N TYR A 197 -63.56 -2.02 -25.52
CA TYR A 197 -65.02 -1.94 -25.50
C TYR A 197 -65.62 -2.34 -26.85
N ASP A 198 -66.87 -2.79 -26.83
CA ASP A 198 -67.60 -3.14 -28.04
C ASP A 198 -68.18 -1.87 -28.68
N ALA A 199 -67.78 -1.62 -29.92
CA ALA A 199 -68.23 -0.49 -30.73
C ALA A 199 -69.27 -0.89 -31.80
N GLY A 200 -69.80 -2.13 -31.75
CA GLY A 200 -70.73 -2.65 -32.75
C GLY A 200 -70.06 -3.13 -34.05
N ILE A 201 -68.76 -3.40 -33.98
CA ILE A 201 -67.95 -3.94 -35.07
C ILE A 201 -67.20 -5.19 -34.60
N GLU A 202 -66.63 -5.94 -35.54
CA GLU A 202 -65.94 -7.20 -35.28
C GLU A 202 -64.78 -7.05 -34.27
N MET A 203 -63.95 -6.02 -34.45
CA MET A 203 -62.78 -5.73 -33.60
C MET A 203 -63.11 -4.75 -32.47
N CYS A 204 -62.89 -5.18 -31.22
CA CYS A 204 -63.06 -4.32 -30.04
C CYS A 204 -62.09 -3.12 -30.07
N GLN A 205 -62.56 -1.96 -29.61
CA GLN A 205 -61.81 -0.69 -29.63
C GLN A 205 -61.18 -0.39 -28.27
N LYS A 206 -59.98 0.19 -28.27
CA LYS A 206 -59.21 0.41 -27.03
C LYS A 206 -59.79 1.58 -26.21
N CYS A 207 -59.81 1.44 -24.89
CA CYS A 207 -60.11 2.53 -23.96
C CYS A 207 -59.04 3.62 -23.99
N ILE A 208 -59.38 4.86 -23.59
CA ILE A 208 -58.35 5.88 -23.29
C ILE A 208 -57.53 5.42 -22.07
N ASN A 209 -56.26 5.78 -22.01
CA ASN A 209 -55.32 5.33 -20.98
C ASN A 209 -55.71 5.76 -19.54
N VAL A 210 -56.60 6.74 -19.40
CA VAL A 210 -57.16 7.19 -18.12
C VAL A 210 -58.08 6.11 -17.51
N CYS A 211 -58.79 5.34 -18.34
CA CYS A 211 -59.69 4.27 -17.90
C CYS A 211 -58.94 2.93 -17.87
N LYS A 212 -59.20 2.11 -16.84
CA LYS A 212 -58.77 0.70 -16.82
C LYS A 212 -59.73 -0.19 -17.62
N THR A 213 -61.03 0.04 -17.47
CA THR A 213 -62.08 -0.53 -18.32
C THR A 213 -63.06 0.57 -18.74
N CYS A 214 -63.67 0.45 -19.91
CA CYS A 214 -64.60 1.43 -20.47
C CYS A 214 -65.78 0.75 -21.16
N GLN A 215 -66.86 1.50 -21.41
CA GLN A 215 -68.08 1.00 -22.04
C GLN A 215 -68.64 2.03 -23.01
N PHE A 216 -69.19 1.59 -24.15
CA PHE A 216 -69.82 2.41 -25.20
C PHE A 216 -68.89 3.38 -25.95
N SER A 217 -67.89 3.96 -25.28
CA SER A 217 -66.87 4.82 -25.87
C SER A 217 -65.56 4.72 -25.10
N ALA A 218 -64.46 5.12 -25.74
CA ALA A 218 -63.14 5.07 -25.14
C ALA A 218 -63.03 5.91 -23.84
N SER A 219 -63.83 6.96 -23.66
CA SER A 219 -63.78 7.91 -22.54
C SER A 219 -64.80 7.67 -21.43
N THR A 220 -65.75 6.75 -21.62
CA THR A 220 -66.75 6.40 -20.61
C THR A 220 -66.19 5.26 -19.77
N CYS A 221 -65.49 5.60 -18.69
CA CYS A 221 -64.84 4.63 -17.84
C CYS A 221 -65.87 3.81 -17.03
N LEU A 222 -65.51 2.58 -16.71
CA LEU A 222 -66.17 1.72 -15.71
C LEU A 222 -65.27 1.49 -14.49
N SER A 223 -63.96 1.53 -14.69
CA SER A 223 -62.97 1.45 -13.62
C SER A 223 -61.71 2.24 -13.98
N CYS A 224 -60.90 2.55 -12.96
CA CYS A 224 -59.71 3.39 -13.07
C CYS A 224 -58.46 2.65 -12.58
N TYR A 225 -57.29 3.15 -12.97
CA TYR A 225 -56.00 2.77 -12.36
C TYR A 225 -55.86 3.42 -10.98
N ASP A 226 -56.47 2.78 -9.98
CA ASP A 226 -56.65 3.33 -8.64
C ASP A 226 -55.32 3.58 -7.92
N ILE A 227 -54.35 2.68 -8.12
CA ILE A 227 -53.07 2.69 -7.42
C ILE A 227 -51.97 3.23 -8.33
N GLU A 228 -51.92 2.75 -9.58
CA GLU A 228 -50.83 3.03 -10.51
C GLU A 228 -50.83 4.49 -10.97
N HIS A 229 -52.02 5.06 -11.20
CA HIS A 229 -52.22 6.43 -11.69
C HIS A 229 -52.83 7.38 -10.64
N TYR A 230 -53.07 6.90 -9.41
CA TYR A 230 -53.70 7.66 -8.32
C TYR A 230 -55.05 8.29 -8.69
N ARG A 231 -55.87 7.56 -9.46
CA ARG A 231 -57.20 8.01 -9.86
C ARG A 231 -58.27 7.32 -9.05
N TYR A 232 -59.47 7.86 -9.00
CA TYR A 232 -60.64 7.19 -8.46
C TYR A 232 -61.81 7.33 -9.43
N PHE A 233 -62.74 6.38 -9.37
CA PHE A 233 -63.90 6.35 -10.23
C PHE A 233 -64.99 7.30 -9.69
N SER A 234 -65.46 8.23 -10.54
CA SER A 234 -66.58 9.13 -10.25
C SER A 234 -67.38 9.41 -11.51
N GLU A 235 -68.69 9.14 -11.48
CA GLU A 235 -69.63 9.48 -12.56
C GLU A 235 -69.14 9.16 -13.98
N LYS A 236 -68.67 7.92 -14.20
CA LYS A 236 -68.15 7.42 -15.49
C LYS A 236 -66.84 8.05 -15.96
N LYS A 237 -66.17 8.82 -15.10
CA LYS A 237 -64.85 9.42 -15.33
C LYS A 237 -63.86 8.97 -14.24
N CYS A 238 -62.57 9.13 -14.55
CA CYS A 238 -61.48 8.82 -13.62
C CYS A 238 -60.76 10.11 -13.22
N LEU A 239 -61.00 10.56 -12.00
CA LEU A 239 -60.44 11.82 -11.46
C LEU A 239 -59.24 11.54 -10.56
N CYS A 240 -58.34 12.51 -10.39
CA CYS A 240 -57.21 12.38 -9.47
C CYS A 240 -57.68 12.32 -8.01
N LYS A 241 -57.07 11.42 -7.22
CA LYS A 241 -57.30 11.32 -5.77
C LYS A 241 -56.90 12.62 -5.05
N ALA A 242 -57.50 12.86 -3.88
CA ALA A 242 -57.12 13.97 -3.02
C ALA A 242 -55.61 13.97 -2.73
N GLY A 243 -54.98 15.14 -2.74
CA GLY A 243 -53.53 15.30 -2.68
C GLY A 243 -52.80 15.13 -4.01
N TYR A 244 -53.52 14.88 -5.11
CA TYR A 244 -52.99 14.83 -6.47
C TYR A 244 -53.80 15.72 -7.41
N TYR A 245 -53.17 16.19 -8.49
CA TYR A 245 -53.79 17.03 -9.51
C TYR A 245 -53.54 16.49 -10.92
N GLU A 246 -54.39 16.94 -11.85
CA GLU A 246 -54.32 16.58 -13.26
C GLU A 246 -53.08 17.19 -13.91
N SER A 247 -52.25 16.36 -14.54
CA SER A 247 -51.02 16.78 -15.21
C SER A 247 -51.12 16.50 -16.72
N ASN A 248 -50.09 16.84 -17.49
CA ASN A 248 -50.02 16.49 -18.92
C ASN A 248 -49.79 14.97 -19.17
N THR A 249 -49.92 14.13 -18.14
CA THR A 249 -49.69 12.69 -18.21
C THR A 249 -50.92 11.93 -17.68
N ASP A 250 -51.07 10.67 -18.09
CA ASP A 250 -52.17 9.80 -17.64
C ASP A 250 -52.13 9.55 -16.11
N LYS A 251 -50.97 9.78 -15.47
CA LYS A 251 -50.75 9.65 -14.03
C LYS A 251 -50.89 11.01 -13.34
N CYS A 252 -51.65 11.04 -12.24
CA CYS A 252 -51.82 12.26 -11.46
C CYS A 252 -50.53 12.63 -10.72
N SER A 253 -50.22 13.93 -10.68
CA SER A 253 -49.04 14.48 -9.99
C SER A 253 -49.39 14.86 -8.57
N LYS A 254 -48.45 14.67 -7.63
CA LYS A 254 -48.69 14.96 -6.22
C LYS A 254 -48.66 16.48 -5.96
N CYS A 255 -49.55 16.95 -5.09
CA CYS A 255 -49.53 18.33 -4.60
C CYS A 255 -48.27 18.65 -3.78
N SER A 256 -47.95 19.94 -3.68
CA SER A 256 -46.97 20.46 -2.73
C SER A 256 -47.38 20.07 -1.31
N ILE A 257 -46.39 19.83 -0.45
CA ILE A 257 -46.61 19.52 0.97
C ILE A 257 -47.32 20.64 1.73
N GLU A 258 -47.35 21.84 1.16
CA GLU A 258 -48.08 22.98 1.70
C GLU A 258 -49.60 22.83 1.57
N CYS A 259 -50.07 22.04 0.60
CA CYS A 259 -51.48 21.88 0.27
C CYS A 259 -52.01 20.51 0.71
N LEU A 260 -53.26 20.47 1.17
CA LEU A 260 -54.01 19.21 1.32
C LEU A 260 -54.58 18.77 -0.04
N THR A 261 -55.12 19.72 -0.80
CA THR A 261 -55.52 19.54 -2.20
C THR A 261 -55.03 20.71 -3.05
N CYS A 262 -54.76 20.47 -4.33
CA CYS A 262 -54.26 21.47 -5.27
C CYS A 262 -54.92 21.30 -6.65
N SER A 263 -54.76 22.29 -7.53
CA SER A 263 -55.33 22.25 -8.89
C SER A 263 -54.34 22.85 -9.90
N GLY A 264 -54.13 22.16 -11.02
CA GLY A 264 -53.29 22.62 -12.14
C GLY A 264 -51.77 22.63 -11.87
N LEU A 265 -51.34 23.04 -10.68
CA LEU A 265 -49.95 23.06 -10.24
C LEU A 265 -49.84 22.52 -8.81
N ALA A 266 -48.65 22.00 -8.48
CA ALA A 266 -48.41 21.41 -7.16
C ALA A 266 -48.60 22.43 -6.02
N ASP A 267 -48.19 23.68 -6.19
CA ASP A 267 -48.25 24.74 -5.16
C ASP A 267 -49.50 25.63 -5.23
N TYR A 268 -50.44 25.31 -6.12
CA TYR A 268 -51.71 26.03 -6.27
C TYR A 268 -52.77 25.37 -5.40
N CYS A 269 -52.75 25.70 -4.11
CA CYS A 269 -53.57 25.03 -3.11
C CYS A 269 -55.06 25.37 -3.26
N THR A 270 -55.92 24.36 -3.20
CA THR A 270 -57.38 24.49 -3.12
C THR A 270 -57.93 24.17 -1.74
N SER A 271 -57.12 23.52 -0.89
CA SER A 271 -57.35 23.42 0.55
C SER A 271 -56.02 23.20 1.27
N CYS A 272 -55.96 23.57 2.54
CA CYS A 272 -54.77 23.47 3.37
C CYS A 272 -54.97 22.44 4.49
N ASP A 273 -53.91 21.72 4.84
CA ASP A 273 -53.96 20.83 6.01
C ASP A 273 -53.72 21.66 7.29
N THR A 274 -54.81 21.96 7.99
CA THR A 274 -54.76 22.71 9.26
C THR A 274 -54.08 21.94 10.39
N ASN A 275 -53.99 20.61 10.30
CA ASN A 275 -53.26 19.80 11.29
C ASN A 275 -51.74 20.04 11.19
N SER A 276 -51.25 20.39 10.00
CA SER A 276 -49.86 20.74 9.71
C SER A 276 -49.46 22.16 10.14
N LYS A 277 -50.20 22.76 11.08
CA LYS A 277 -49.97 24.12 11.62
C LYS A 277 -49.98 25.20 10.54
N ARG A 278 -50.85 25.03 9.53
CA ARG A 278 -51.09 25.99 8.45
C ARG A 278 -52.47 26.63 8.59
N ILE A 279 -52.58 27.88 8.15
CA ILE A 279 -53.87 28.57 8.00
C ILE A 279 -54.40 28.24 6.61
N ASP A 280 -55.70 27.95 6.52
CA ASP A 280 -56.35 27.82 5.22
C ASP A 280 -56.53 29.20 4.56
N GLN A 281 -55.65 29.50 3.60
CA GLN A 281 -55.73 30.66 2.72
C GLN A 281 -55.82 30.23 1.25
N SER A 282 -56.44 29.08 0.99
CA SER A 282 -56.64 28.50 -0.34
C SER A 282 -57.33 29.44 -1.35
N ILE A 283 -58.05 30.46 -0.88
CA ILE A 283 -58.61 31.53 -1.74
C ILE A 283 -57.53 32.34 -2.47
N PHE A 284 -56.32 32.41 -1.91
CA PHE A 284 -55.13 33.00 -2.53
C PHE A 284 -54.13 31.93 -2.99
N HIS A 285 -54.55 30.67 -3.03
CA HIS A 285 -53.76 29.52 -3.45
C HIS A 285 -52.49 29.28 -2.63
N LYS A 286 -52.47 29.71 -1.37
CA LYS A 286 -51.35 29.54 -0.44
C LYS A 286 -51.83 29.05 0.92
N CYS A 287 -50.96 28.35 1.62
CA CYS A 287 -51.24 27.77 2.93
C CYS A 287 -50.14 28.16 3.92
N PRO A 288 -50.02 29.43 4.34
CA PRO A 288 -48.93 29.86 5.21
C PRO A 288 -49.01 29.22 6.59
N CYS A 289 -47.90 29.20 7.30
CA CYS A 289 -47.86 28.75 8.69
C CYS A 289 -48.72 29.65 9.59
N ILE A 290 -49.31 29.05 10.62
CA ILE A 290 -50.05 29.79 11.66
C ILE A 290 -49.11 30.73 12.43
N PHE A 291 -49.69 31.73 13.08
CA PHE A 291 -48.94 32.65 13.93
C PHE A 291 -48.11 31.90 14.99
N GLY A 292 -46.85 32.31 15.19
CA GLY A 292 -45.89 31.64 16.07
C GLY A 292 -45.17 30.43 15.45
N PHE A 293 -45.36 30.17 14.16
CA PHE A 293 -44.62 29.17 13.39
C PHE A 293 -44.00 29.81 12.14
N TYR A 294 -42.87 29.29 11.69
CA TYR A 294 -42.21 29.70 10.46
C TYR A 294 -42.06 28.52 9.51
N GLN A 295 -41.96 28.81 8.22
CA GLN A 295 -41.68 27.79 7.20
C GLN A 295 -40.17 27.57 7.12
N ASP A 296 -39.75 26.33 7.36
CA ASP A 296 -38.35 25.94 7.20
C ASP A 296 -38.02 25.60 5.73
N HIS A 297 -36.75 25.24 5.48
CA HIS A 297 -36.27 24.85 4.14
C HIS A 297 -36.99 23.62 3.57
N ASN A 298 -37.60 22.78 4.40
CA ASN A 298 -38.35 21.59 3.98
C ASN A 298 -39.83 21.87 3.73
N LEU A 299 -40.25 23.15 3.70
CA LEU A 299 -41.64 23.56 3.58
C LEU A 299 -42.53 22.99 4.71
N THR A 300 -42.00 22.89 5.92
CA THR A 300 -42.73 22.48 7.13
C THR A 300 -42.83 23.63 8.12
N CYS A 301 -43.94 23.69 8.86
CA CYS A 301 -44.16 24.72 9.85
C CYS A 301 -43.53 24.35 11.19
N GLN A 302 -42.44 25.03 11.54
CA GLN A 302 -41.69 24.84 12.78
C GLN A 302 -42.04 25.94 13.79
N LYS A 303 -42.07 25.59 15.07
CA LYS A 303 -42.43 26.55 16.13
C LYS A 303 -41.33 27.59 16.29
N CYS A 304 -41.71 28.85 16.42
CA CYS A 304 -40.78 29.91 16.81
C CYS A 304 -40.20 29.67 18.21
N HIS A 305 -39.00 30.21 18.45
CA HIS A 305 -38.39 30.25 19.77
C HIS A 305 -39.30 31.02 20.74
N ILE A 306 -39.33 30.62 22.01
CA ILE A 306 -40.24 31.19 23.02
C ILE A 306 -40.13 32.72 23.18
N LYS A 307 -38.94 33.25 22.86
CA LYS A 307 -38.63 34.69 22.86
C LYS A 307 -39.30 35.48 21.73
N CYS A 308 -39.65 34.80 20.63
CA CYS A 308 -40.26 35.42 19.47
C CYS A 308 -41.78 35.30 19.57
N GLN A 309 -42.48 36.39 19.32
CA GLN A 309 -43.92 36.35 19.10
C GLN A 309 -44.23 35.87 17.67
N SER A 310 -43.43 36.31 16.70
CA SER A 310 -43.35 35.75 15.34
C SER A 310 -41.90 35.70 14.87
N CYS A 311 -41.59 34.80 13.94
CA CYS A 311 -40.24 34.58 13.42
C CYS A 311 -40.26 34.26 11.93
N VAL A 312 -39.11 34.37 11.27
CA VAL A 312 -38.95 34.11 9.84
C VAL A 312 -37.71 33.24 9.61
N ASN A 313 -37.79 32.28 8.69
CA ASN A 313 -36.70 31.37 8.26
C ASN A 313 -36.07 30.46 9.34
N GLN A 314 -35.95 30.91 10.58
CA GLN A 314 -35.36 30.20 11.72
C GLN A 314 -36.16 30.51 12.99
N ALA A 315 -36.10 29.60 13.98
CA ALA A 315 -36.89 29.71 15.20
C ALA A 315 -36.58 31.00 15.99
N ASP A 316 -35.33 31.46 15.99
CA ASP A 316 -34.82 32.56 16.82
C ASP A 316 -34.63 33.88 16.07
N GLN A 317 -34.89 33.91 14.76
CA GLN A 317 -34.95 35.13 13.93
C GLN A 317 -36.31 35.79 14.10
N CYS A 318 -36.47 36.52 15.20
CA CYS A 318 -37.74 37.12 15.56
C CYS A 318 -38.09 38.31 14.64
N LEU A 319 -39.33 38.36 14.16
CA LEU A 319 -39.89 39.58 13.57
C LEU A 319 -40.46 40.50 14.66
N SER A 320 -40.89 39.92 15.78
CA SER A 320 -41.30 40.65 16.97
C SER A 320 -41.04 39.85 18.24
N CYS A 321 -40.77 40.55 19.33
CA CYS A 321 -40.42 39.95 20.61
C CYS A 321 -41.64 39.69 21.47
N ASN A 322 -41.68 38.51 22.09
CA ASN A 322 -42.63 38.25 23.16
C ASN A 322 -42.12 38.95 24.43
N PHE A 323 -42.90 39.88 24.98
CA PHE A 323 -42.50 40.71 26.12
C PHE A 323 -43.40 40.48 27.32
N GLN A 324 -42.77 40.20 28.46
CA GLN A 324 -43.39 40.24 29.78
C GLN A 324 -42.63 41.26 30.64
N GLN A 325 -43.36 41.98 31.49
CA GLN A 325 -42.79 42.91 32.45
C GLN A 325 -41.75 42.18 33.33
N ASN A 326 -40.55 42.75 33.48
CA ASN A 326 -39.40 42.16 34.20
C ASN A 326 -38.77 40.91 33.56
N SER A 327 -39.03 40.61 32.28
CA SER A 327 -38.36 39.51 31.55
C SER A 327 -36.85 39.67 31.37
N ASN A 328 -36.27 40.83 31.71
CA ASN A 328 -34.87 41.20 31.46
C ASN A 328 -34.44 41.04 29.99
N ARG A 329 -35.41 41.10 29.06
CA ARG A 329 -35.20 41.03 27.61
C ARG A 329 -35.28 42.44 26.99
N LEU A 330 -34.57 42.65 25.89
CA LEU A 330 -34.63 43.88 25.11
C LEU A 330 -35.93 43.90 24.29
N THR A 331 -36.68 44.99 24.35
CA THR A 331 -38.02 45.13 23.74
C THR A 331 -38.00 45.46 22.24
N LEU A 332 -36.89 45.99 21.72
CA LEU A 332 -36.79 46.58 20.38
C LEU A 332 -35.60 46.02 19.57
N SER A 333 -35.09 44.86 19.94
CA SER A 333 -34.01 44.20 19.20
C SER A 333 -34.59 43.17 18.24
N ASP A 334 -34.12 43.15 16.99
CA ASP A 334 -34.51 42.17 15.95
C ASP A 334 -34.26 40.70 16.36
N LEU A 335 -33.51 40.45 17.43
CA LEU A 335 -33.21 39.10 17.92
C LEU A 335 -33.76 38.83 19.33
N CYS A 336 -34.46 39.80 19.92
CA CYS A 336 -35.08 39.70 21.25
C CYS A 336 -34.09 39.23 22.32
N ASN A 337 -32.88 39.79 22.29
CA ASN A 337 -31.80 39.35 23.17
C ASN A 337 -32.04 39.72 24.64
N CYS A 338 -31.49 38.93 25.55
CA CYS A 338 -31.45 39.25 26.97
C CYS A 338 -30.56 40.48 27.22
N LYS A 339 -30.90 41.26 28.25
CA LYS A 339 -30.07 42.36 28.75
C LYS A 339 -28.73 41.80 29.26
N GLN A 340 -27.72 42.66 29.29
CA GLN A 340 -26.41 42.30 29.84
C GLN A 340 -26.53 41.72 31.26
N GLY A 341 -25.80 40.64 31.54
CA GLY A 341 -25.86 39.90 32.80
C GLY A 341 -26.95 38.83 32.87
N TYR A 342 -27.73 38.62 31.79
CA TYR A 342 -28.74 37.57 31.71
C TYR A 342 -28.60 36.73 30.43
N TYR A 343 -29.02 35.48 30.48
CA TYR A 343 -29.03 34.56 29.34
C TYR A 343 -30.43 33.98 29.08
N ASP A 344 -30.61 33.52 27.85
CA ASP A 344 -31.81 32.80 27.43
C ASP A 344 -31.57 31.30 27.60
N ASP A 345 -32.37 30.63 28.43
CA ASP A 345 -32.30 29.18 28.66
C ASP A 345 -33.18 28.38 27.69
N ALA A 346 -33.85 29.07 26.75
CA ALA A 346 -34.79 28.53 25.77
C ALA A 346 -36.05 27.85 26.32
N THR A 347 -36.23 27.82 27.65
CA THR A 347 -37.37 27.17 28.31
C THR A 347 -38.42 28.16 28.81
N GLN A 348 -38.01 29.35 29.22
CA GLN A 348 -38.89 30.38 29.78
C GLN A 348 -38.64 31.74 29.13
N LEU A 349 -39.65 32.61 29.19
CA LEU A 349 -39.55 33.93 28.57
C LEU A 349 -38.61 34.88 29.34
N GLN A 350 -38.53 34.69 30.67
CA GLN A 350 -37.69 35.46 31.57
C GLN A 350 -36.23 35.02 31.44
N CYS A 351 -35.35 35.96 31.10
CA CYS A 351 -33.93 35.70 31.03
C CYS A 351 -33.37 35.39 32.43
N GLN A 352 -32.52 34.37 32.51
CA GLN A 352 -31.92 33.89 33.75
C GLN A 352 -30.64 34.66 34.06
N LEU A 353 -30.35 34.88 35.34
CA LEU A 353 -29.17 35.64 35.76
C LEU A 353 -27.90 34.82 35.49
N CYS A 354 -26.89 35.47 34.93
CA CYS A 354 -25.57 34.87 34.80
C CYS A 354 -24.94 34.61 36.19
N ASN A 355 -24.01 33.66 36.26
CA ASN A 355 -23.16 33.52 37.43
C ASN A 355 -22.41 34.84 37.69
N PHE A 356 -22.19 35.17 38.97
CA PHE A 356 -21.49 36.39 39.40
C PHE A 356 -20.07 36.56 38.79
N ARG A 357 -19.45 35.46 38.34
CA ARG A 357 -18.17 35.47 37.61
C ARG A 357 -18.28 36.00 36.18
N CYS A 358 -19.48 36.06 35.61
CA CYS A 358 -19.74 36.51 34.25
C CYS A 358 -20.31 37.93 34.23
N LYS A 359 -19.80 38.78 33.33
CA LYS A 359 -20.47 40.02 32.89
C LYS A 359 -21.55 39.72 31.86
N THR A 360 -21.30 38.77 30.97
CA THR A 360 -22.26 38.19 30.01
C THR A 360 -22.06 36.69 29.96
N CYS A 361 -23.13 35.93 29.74
CA CYS A 361 -23.12 34.49 29.61
C CYS A 361 -24.12 34.05 28.53
N ILE A 362 -24.00 32.79 28.07
CA ILE A 362 -24.84 32.22 27.02
C ILE A 362 -25.38 30.85 27.47
N ILE A 363 -26.66 30.54 27.20
CA ILE A 363 -27.28 29.22 27.38
C ILE A 363 -27.42 28.72 28.84
N GLN A 364 -26.41 28.95 29.71
CA GLN A 364 -26.35 28.52 31.12
C GLN A 364 -25.64 29.55 31.99
N GLU A 365 -25.89 29.51 33.30
CA GLU A 365 -25.35 30.47 34.27
C GLU A 365 -23.81 30.57 34.27
N ASN A 366 -23.10 29.45 34.14
CA ASN A 366 -21.64 29.35 34.25
C ASN A 366 -20.93 29.40 32.89
N ASN A 367 -21.65 29.65 31.80
CA ASN A 367 -21.07 29.70 30.47
C ASN A 367 -20.82 31.16 30.07
N CYS A 368 -19.81 31.76 30.70
CA CYS A 368 -19.48 33.16 30.49
C CYS A 368 -18.99 33.40 29.06
N LEU A 369 -19.42 34.51 28.46
CA LEU A 369 -18.83 35.07 27.23
C LEU A 369 -17.81 36.16 27.58
N ILE A 370 -18.11 36.99 28.59
CA ILE A 370 -17.23 38.04 29.11
C ILE A 370 -17.22 37.91 30.63
N CYS A 371 -16.04 37.89 31.23
CA CYS A 371 -15.87 37.81 32.68
C CYS A 371 -16.25 39.11 33.41
N SER A 372 -16.64 39.02 34.67
CA SER A 372 -17.19 40.15 35.45
C SER A 372 -16.21 41.31 35.62
N ASN A 373 -14.91 41.03 35.68
CA ASN A 373 -13.83 42.02 35.76
C ASN A 373 -12.59 41.56 34.99
N LEU A 374 -11.59 42.43 34.87
CA LEU A 374 -10.33 42.17 34.16
C LEU A 374 -9.42 41.15 34.88
N ILE A 375 -9.67 40.91 36.16
CA ILE A 375 -8.89 40.00 37.02
C ILE A 375 -9.39 38.56 36.87
N ARG A 376 -10.53 38.34 36.19
CA ARG A 376 -11.05 37.03 35.81
C ARG A 376 -10.89 36.82 34.32
N THR A 377 -10.27 35.71 33.94
CA THR A 377 -9.96 35.37 32.54
C THR A 377 -10.39 33.93 32.23
N ASN A 378 -10.23 33.51 30.98
CA ASN A 378 -10.58 32.17 30.49
C ASN A 378 -12.10 31.85 30.60
N PRO A 379 -12.96 32.51 29.81
CA PRO A 379 -14.30 32.01 29.56
C PRO A 379 -14.24 30.55 29.04
N PRO A 380 -15.18 29.66 29.41
CA PRO A 380 -16.49 29.95 30.02
C PRO A 380 -16.49 30.10 31.54
N ILE A 381 -15.44 29.67 32.25
CA ILE A 381 -15.46 29.53 33.72
C ILE A 381 -15.09 30.84 34.45
N CYS A 382 -14.31 31.71 33.80
CA CYS A 382 -13.89 33.01 34.36
C CYS A 382 -13.21 32.88 35.73
N ASN A 383 -12.16 32.04 35.78
CA ASN A 383 -11.30 31.90 36.95
C ASN A 383 -10.43 33.15 37.13
N CYS A 384 -9.87 33.33 38.34
CA CYS A 384 -8.89 34.38 38.57
C CYS A 384 -7.70 34.22 37.62
N MET A 385 -7.22 35.34 37.09
CA MET A 385 -6.02 35.40 36.27
C MET A 385 -4.82 34.88 37.06
N ASP A 386 -3.85 34.29 36.36
CA ASP A 386 -2.58 33.91 36.97
C ASP A 386 -1.97 35.07 37.76
N GLY A 387 -1.42 34.77 38.93
CA GLY A 387 -1.03 35.75 39.94
C GLY A 387 -2.13 36.11 40.95
N TYR A 388 -3.35 35.57 40.79
CA TYR A 388 -4.45 35.72 41.74
C TYR A 388 -5.07 34.36 42.09
N TYR A 389 -5.55 34.20 43.32
CA TYR A 389 -6.32 33.06 43.78
C TYR A 389 -7.70 33.50 44.28
N GLU A 390 -8.67 32.59 44.22
CA GLU A 390 -10.00 32.86 44.76
C GLU A 390 -10.05 32.52 46.25
N ASP A 391 -10.44 33.50 47.07
CA ASP A 391 -10.61 33.34 48.52
C ASP A 391 -11.99 32.72 48.88
N GLU A 392 -12.21 32.46 50.18
CA GLU A 392 -13.48 31.91 50.68
C GLU A 392 -14.68 32.84 50.43
N GLN A 393 -14.45 34.12 50.13
CA GLN A 393 -15.45 35.12 49.80
C GLN A 393 -15.69 35.24 48.28
N LEU A 394 -15.08 34.37 47.47
CA LEU A 394 -15.18 34.32 46.01
C LEU A 394 -14.59 35.55 45.31
N ILE A 395 -13.61 36.20 45.94
CA ILE A 395 -12.89 37.37 45.42
C ILE A 395 -11.48 36.93 44.99
N CYS A 396 -10.98 37.48 43.89
CA CYS A 396 -9.61 37.22 43.43
C CYS A 396 -8.61 38.07 44.21
N GLN A 397 -7.78 37.44 45.04
CA GLN A 397 -6.71 38.06 45.82
C GLN A 397 -5.35 37.77 45.18
N SER A 398 -4.39 38.67 45.29
CA SER A 398 -3.05 38.46 44.72
C SER A 398 -2.28 37.37 45.45
N CYS A 399 -1.59 36.53 44.69
CA CYS A 399 -0.59 35.61 45.22
C CYS A 399 0.58 36.35 45.88
N ALA A 400 1.33 35.66 46.74
CA ALA A 400 2.59 36.18 47.26
C ALA A 400 3.60 36.39 46.12
N SER A 401 4.52 37.34 46.27
CA SER A 401 5.42 37.81 45.20
C SER A 401 6.32 36.72 44.60
N GLN A 402 6.53 35.62 45.32
CA GLN A 402 7.29 34.45 44.87
C GLN A 402 6.48 33.49 43.96
N CYS A 403 5.14 33.51 44.01
CA CYS A 403 4.29 32.60 43.24
C CYS A 403 3.87 33.23 41.91
N SER A 404 3.91 32.43 40.84
CA SER A 404 3.25 32.75 39.57
C SER A 404 1.78 32.34 39.59
N THR A 405 1.46 31.19 40.17
CA THR A 405 0.08 30.78 40.47
C THR A 405 0.02 30.24 41.90
N CYS A 406 -1.10 30.42 42.59
CA CYS A 406 -1.28 29.98 43.98
C CYS A 406 -2.72 29.51 44.23
N VAL A 407 -2.94 28.80 45.34
CA VAL A 407 -4.26 28.24 45.70
C VAL A 407 -4.57 28.38 47.19
N PHE A 408 -5.79 28.73 47.54
CA PHE A 408 -6.32 28.92 48.92
C PHE A 408 -5.69 30.06 49.73
N GLN A 409 -4.38 30.29 49.61
CA GLN A 409 -3.62 31.30 50.35
C GLN A 409 -2.50 31.87 49.47
N PRO A 410 -2.02 33.10 49.74
CA PRO A 410 -1.03 33.76 48.87
C PRO A 410 0.30 33.00 48.81
N GLN A 411 0.68 32.27 49.87
CA GLN A 411 1.96 31.54 49.99
C GLN A 411 1.94 30.14 49.34
N ASN A 412 0.75 29.61 49.04
CA ASN A 412 0.60 28.23 48.55
C ASN A 412 0.80 28.20 47.03
N CYS A 413 2.05 28.32 46.60
CA CYS A 413 2.39 28.37 45.19
C CYS A 413 2.10 27.03 44.49
N LEU A 414 1.36 27.07 43.38
CA LEU A 414 1.25 25.97 42.41
C LEU A 414 2.37 26.04 41.36
N SER A 415 2.77 27.26 40.99
CA SER A 415 3.93 27.54 40.15
C SER A 415 4.68 28.76 40.65
N CYS A 416 5.99 28.82 40.37
CA CYS A 416 6.86 29.90 40.81
C CYS A 416 7.05 30.96 39.73
N ASN A 417 7.31 32.21 40.14
CA ASN A 417 7.75 33.24 39.20
C ASN A 417 9.11 32.87 38.55
N PRO A 418 9.39 33.33 37.32
CA PRO A 418 10.62 33.01 36.61
C PRO A 418 11.88 33.27 37.47
N GLY A 419 12.81 32.32 37.49
CA GLY A 419 14.04 32.41 38.31
C GLY A 419 13.91 31.81 39.72
N ARG A 420 12.79 31.17 40.05
CA ARG A 420 12.53 30.51 41.34
C ARG A 420 12.17 29.03 41.14
N ILE A 421 12.60 28.15 42.05
CA ILE A 421 12.38 26.70 41.98
C ILE A 421 11.93 26.10 43.32
N GLY A 422 11.29 24.93 43.27
CA GLY A 422 10.81 24.16 44.44
C GLY A 422 9.42 24.56 44.94
N GLN A 423 8.90 23.84 45.94
CA GLN A 423 7.56 24.09 46.51
C GLN A 423 7.48 25.44 47.27
N ASP A 424 8.60 25.92 47.81
CA ASP A 424 8.70 27.21 48.50
C ASP A 424 9.04 28.38 47.54
N CYS A 425 9.21 28.13 46.23
CA CYS A 425 9.64 29.13 45.24
C CYS A 425 10.86 29.98 45.63
N LYS A 426 11.96 29.30 46.01
CA LYS A 426 13.24 29.93 46.36
C LYS A 426 14.04 30.30 45.11
N CYS A 427 14.89 31.31 45.21
CA CYS A 427 15.79 31.73 44.13
C CYS A 427 16.71 30.58 43.68
N ILE A 428 16.96 30.49 42.38
CA ILE A 428 17.95 29.55 41.80
C ILE A 428 19.38 29.90 42.26
N ASN A 429 20.29 28.93 42.19
CA ASN A 429 21.72 29.17 42.45
C ASN A 429 22.26 30.31 41.57
N GLY A 430 23.14 31.13 42.13
CA GLY A 430 23.62 32.38 41.50
C GLY A 430 22.72 33.60 41.74
N TYR A 431 21.61 33.45 42.47
CA TYR A 431 20.73 34.52 42.88
C TYR A 431 20.36 34.39 44.37
N PHE A 432 20.09 35.51 45.05
CA PHE A 432 19.72 35.54 46.46
C PHE A 432 18.43 36.32 46.73
N GLU A 433 17.85 36.06 47.90
CA GLU A 433 16.54 36.59 48.28
C GLU A 433 16.64 38.04 48.79
N ILE A 434 15.84 38.93 48.19
CA ILE A 434 15.73 40.35 48.59
C ILE A 434 14.29 40.76 48.95
N GLY A 435 13.35 39.80 49.00
CA GLY A 435 11.94 40.07 49.34
C GLY A 435 11.13 40.74 48.21
N GLN A 436 11.64 40.72 46.98
CA GLN A 436 10.98 41.24 45.78
C GLN A 436 10.62 40.10 44.82
N ILE A 437 9.83 40.43 43.78
CA ILE A 437 9.42 39.46 42.74
C ILE A 437 10.66 38.85 42.06
N LEU A 438 11.65 39.68 41.76
CA LEU A 438 12.91 39.29 41.12
C LEU A 438 13.98 39.00 42.19
N CYS A 439 14.68 37.88 42.02
CA CYS A 439 15.87 37.58 42.81
C CYS A 439 17.04 38.45 42.34
N SER A 440 17.89 38.90 43.26
CA SER A 440 19.10 39.64 42.89
C SER A 440 20.21 38.67 42.48
N GLN A 441 20.91 38.99 41.40
CA GLN A 441 22.01 38.18 40.91
C GLN A 441 23.25 38.36 41.81
N CYS A 442 23.99 37.27 42.02
CA CYS A 442 25.32 37.33 42.62
C CYS A 442 26.34 37.93 41.65
N GLU A 443 27.41 38.54 42.17
CA GLU A 443 28.54 38.94 41.34
C GLU A 443 29.21 37.74 40.67
N PHE A 444 29.87 37.97 39.54
CA PHE A 444 30.34 36.91 38.63
C PHE A 444 31.23 35.86 39.32
N GLN A 445 32.08 36.29 40.26
CA GLN A 445 32.98 35.42 41.01
C GLN A 445 32.26 34.44 41.98
N CYS A 446 30.99 34.68 42.30
CA CYS A 446 30.21 33.85 43.22
C CYS A 446 29.38 32.80 42.45
N ALA A 447 29.48 31.53 42.85
CA ALA A 447 28.51 30.51 42.46
C ALA A 447 27.21 30.60 43.28
N THR A 448 27.33 30.92 44.56
CA THR A 448 26.20 31.29 45.43
C THR A 448 26.62 32.45 46.33
N CYS A 449 25.68 33.33 46.69
CA CYS A 449 25.91 34.49 47.55
C CYS A 449 24.74 34.66 48.53
N GLU A 450 24.96 35.41 49.61
CA GLU A 450 23.97 35.62 50.67
C GLU A 450 23.97 37.08 51.13
N LEU A 451 22.77 37.68 51.22
CA LEU A 451 22.50 39.08 51.63
C LEU A 451 23.06 40.18 50.71
N ASP A 452 24.21 39.96 50.06
CA ASP A 452 24.91 40.93 49.22
C ASP A 452 25.50 40.22 47.97
N PRO A 453 25.45 40.82 46.77
CA PRO A 453 26.01 40.23 45.55
C PRO A 453 27.50 39.86 45.64
N LEU A 454 28.30 40.60 46.44
CA LEU A 454 29.74 40.39 46.63
C LEU A 454 30.07 39.39 47.75
N ASN A 455 29.08 39.00 48.55
CA ASN A 455 29.30 38.08 49.66
C ASN A 455 29.13 36.63 49.21
N CYS A 456 30.17 36.10 48.53
CA CYS A 456 30.14 34.75 48.01
C CYS A 456 30.13 33.72 49.14
N LYS A 457 29.13 32.83 49.12
CA LYS A 457 29.06 31.64 49.96
C LYS A 457 29.81 30.47 49.35
N THR A 458 29.87 30.41 48.03
CA THR A 458 30.70 29.47 47.28
C THR A 458 31.28 30.16 46.05
N CYS A 459 32.55 29.90 45.75
CA CYS A 459 33.20 30.47 44.57
C CYS A 459 32.81 29.76 43.27
N LYS A 460 32.82 30.51 42.16
CA LYS A 460 32.56 29.99 40.82
C LYS A 460 33.86 29.47 40.18
N GLY A 461 33.81 28.25 39.64
CA GLY A 461 34.96 27.56 39.04
C GLY A 461 36.09 27.29 40.03
N ASN A 462 37.33 27.47 39.57
CA ASN A 462 38.57 27.29 40.37
C ASN A 462 39.01 28.50 41.21
N ARG A 463 38.16 29.53 41.35
CA ARG A 463 38.42 30.69 42.23
C ARG A 463 38.50 30.25 43.70
N ILE A 464 39.35 30.93 44.46
CA ILE A 464 39.67 30.60 45.85
C ILE A 464 39.38 31.77 46.80
N GLN A 465 39.28 31.49 48.10
CA GLN A 465 39.09 32.47 49.18
C GLN A 465 37.69 33.13 49.24
N GLU A 466 36.70 32.40 49.74
CA GLU A 466 35.42 32.99 50.18
C GLU A 466 35.65 34.04 51.28
N PRO A 467 34.99 35.22 51.25
CA PRO A 467 33.89 35.62 50.36
C PRO A 467 34.33 36.37 49.08
N GLN A 468 35.63 36.59 48.86
CA GLN A 468 36.11 37.44 47.75
C GLN A 468 36.27 36.68 46.42
N CYS A 469 36.52 35.36 46.47
CA CYS A 469 36.64 34.48 45.31
C CYS A 469 37.59 35.02 44.21
N ILE A 470 38.90 35.00 44.50
CA ILE A 470 39.97 35.47 43.63
C ILE A 470 40.70 34.34 42.90
N CYS A 471 41.43 34.66 41.83
CA CYS A 471 42.24 33.71 41.08
C CYS A 471 43.59 33.40 41.76
N GLN A 472 44.11 32.20 41.53
CA GLN A 472 45.44 31.78 42.01
C GLN A 472 46.56 32.47 41.20
N PHE A 473 47.76 32.61 41.77
CA PHE A 473 48.95 33.16 41.10
C PHE A 473 49.21 32.52 39.73
N GLY A 474 49.56 33.35 38.74
CA GLY A 474 49.74 32.94 37.34
C GLY A 474 48.43 32.78 36.57
N TYR A 475 47.29 33.12 37.18
CA TYR A 475 45.98 33.17 36.55
C TYR A 475 45.28 34.50 36.85
N PHE A 476 44.43 34.95 35.92
CA PHE A 476 43.63 36.15 36.06
C PHE A 476 42.15 35.87 35.84
N ASP A 477 41.30 36.74 36.38
CA ASP A 477 39.86 36.70 36.14
C ASP A 477 39.53 37.55 34.91
N ASP A 478 38.94 36.92 33.91
CA ASP A 478 38.49 37.59 32.68
C ASP A 478 37.00 37.97 32.73
N GLN A 479 36.31 37.66 33.83
CA GLN A 479 34.88 37.90 34.04
C GLN A 479 33.95 37.25 32.99
N ILE A 480 34.46 36.29 32.23
CA ILE A 480 33.73 35.64 31.13
C ILE A 480 33.75 34.13 31.35
N ASN A 481 34.92 33.57 31.59
CA ASN A 481 35.11 32.14 31.75
C ASN A 481 34.81 31.67 33.18
N GLU A 482 34.28 30.46 33.27
CA GLU A 482 33.98 29.82 34.55
C GLU A 482 35.25 29.61 35.38
N ASP A 483 36.37 29.27 34.76
CA ASP A 483 37.68 29.14 35.41
C ASP A 483 38.59 30.33 35.13
N CYS A 484 39.51 30.62 36.05
CA CYS A 484 40.56 31.62 35.88
C CYS A 484 41.48 31.28 34.70
N GLN A 485 41.86 32.30 33.93
CA GLN A 485 42.66 32.14 32.71
C GLN A 485 44.15 32.27 33.01
N LYS A 486 44.97 31.43 32.36
CA LYS A 486 46.42 31.39 32.62
C LYS A 486 47.12 32.59 31.98
N CYS A 487 48.08 33.17 32.70
CA CYS A 487 48.96 34.22 32.17
C CYS A 487 49.85 33.71 31.02
N ASP A 488 50.28 34.63 30.16
CA ASP A 488 51.31 34.36 29.14
C ASP A 488 52.62 33.86 29.79
N VAL A 489 53.35 32.98 29.11
CA VAL A 489 54.59 32.38 29.63
C VAL A 489 55.70 33.40 29.90
N THR A 490 55.64 34.56 29.26
CA THR A 490 56.56 35.68 29.49
C THR A 490 56.26 36.44 30.78
N CYS A 491 55.17 36.11 31.48
CA CYS A 491 54.64 36.86 32.60
C CYS A 491 54.51 36.01 33.87
N ILE A 492 54.81 36.63 35.01
CA ILE A 492 54.68 35.98 36.33
C ILE A 492 53.29 36.27 36.90
N GLU A 493 52.89 37.53 36.86
CA GLU A 493 51.56 37.99 37.25
C GLU A 493 50.92 38.76 36.08
N CYS A 494 49.61 38.63 35.92
CA CYS A 494 48.87 39.31 34.87
C CYS A 494 47.44 39.65 35.32
N ASN A 495 46.82 40.57 34.59
CA ASN A 495 45.39 40.83 34.64
C ASN A 495 44.83 40.85 33.21
N ILE A 496 43.56 41.23 33.06
CA ILE A 496 42.90 41.29 31.74
C ILE A 496 43.60 42.25 30.75
N ASN A 497 44.38 43.21 31.22
CA ASN A 497 45.05 44.21 30.39
C ASN A 497 46.47 43.82 30.00
N GLY A 498 47.02 42.74 30.54
CA GLY A 498 48.39 42.31 30.26
C GLY A 498 49.17 41.95 31.52
N CYS A 499 50.49 42.03 31.42
CA CYS A 499 51.40 41.52 32.44
C CYS A 499 51.75 42.59 33.48
N LEU A 500 51.78 42.17 34.74
CA LEU A 500 52.16 43.00 35.88
C LEU A 500 53.64 42.84 36.23
N SER A 501 54.23 41.68 35.88
CA SER A 501 55.65 41.38 36.07
C SER A 501 56.14 40.32 35.08
N CYS A 502 57.41 40.40 34.70
CA CYS A 502 58.00 39.56 33.65
C CYS A 502 58.83 38.38 34.17
N SER A 503 58.74 37.28 33.45
CA SER A 503 59.55 36.07 33.67
C SER A 503 60.97 36.23 33.10
N ALA A 504 61.95 35.63 33.79
CA ALA A 504 63.36 35.57 33.38
C ALA A 504 64.03 36.95 33.20
N ASN A 505 64.83 37.15 32.14
CA ASN A 505 65.55 38.39 31.86
C ASN A 505 64.78 39.38 30.97
N ARG A 506 63.46 39.21 30.81
CA ARG A 506 62.60 40.12 30.03
C ARG A 506 62.25 41.38 30.80
N ILE A 507 61.95 42.44 30.06
CA ILE A 507 61.71 43.78 30.61
C ILE A 507 60.25 44.18 30.31
N LEU A 508 59.53 44.60 31.34
CA LEU A 508 58.16 45.08 31.22
C LEU A 508 58.15 46.48 30.57
N ASN A 509 57.35 46.67 29.52
CA ASN A 509 57.15 47.97 28.88
C ASN A 509 55.90 48.70 29.43
N GLU A 510 55.66 49.93 28.95
CA GLU A 510 54.48 50.73 29.33
C GLU A 510 53.15 50.13 28.85
N ASP A 511 53.19 49.26 27.82
CA ASP A 511 52.03 48.56 27.28
C ASP A 511 51.71 47.26 28.05
N MET A 512 52.39 46.99 29.18
CA MET A 512 52.24 45.77 29.98
C MET A 512 52.65 44.46 29.25
N ASP A 513 53.58 44.58 28.30
CA ASP A 513 54.21 43.46 27.57
C ASP A 513 55.64 43.20 28.05
N CYS A 514 56.03 41.92 28.04
CA CYS A 514 57.36 41.47 28.45
C CYS A 514 58.31 41.30 27.26
N LEU A 515 59.10 42.34 26.99
CA LEU A 515 59.96 42.42 25.81
C LEU A 515 61.38 41.85 26.05
N PRO A 516 62.04 41.32 24.99
CA PRO A 516 63.45 40.91 25.05
C PRO A 516 64.41 42.07 25.37
N PRO A 517 65.52 41.84 26.08
CA PRO A 517 66.57 42.84 26.26
C PRO A 517 67.16 43.35 24.94
N PRO A 518 67.73 44.57 24.91
CA PRO A 518 68.45 45.07 23.74
C PRO A 518 69.62 44.15 23.34
N ASN A 519 69.87 43.99 22.03
CA ASN A 519 70.92 43.12 21.48
C ASN A 519 70.86 41.66 21.96
N SER A 520 69.65 41.15 22.19
CA SER A 520 69.41 39.76 22.58
C SER A 520 68.72 38.95 21.48
N ILE A 521 68.81 37.63 21.56
CA ILE A 521 68.06 36.69 20.71
C ILE A 521 66.92 36.12 21.55
N SER A 522 65.68 36.32 21.10
CA SER A 522 64.47 35.83 21.78
C SER A 522 64.03 34.48 21.22
N TYR A 523 63.40 33.68 22.08
CA TYR A 523 62.86 32.36 21.73
C TYR A 523 61.41 32.24 22.19
N ASN A 524 60.65 31.40 21.49
CA ASN A 524 59.24 31.15 21.80
C ASN A 524 59.06 30.06 22.88
N ASN A 525 60.06 29.19 23.05
CA ASN A 525 60.00 28.02 23.94
C ASN A 525 60.60 28.29 25.33
N THR A 526 61.12 29.49 25.57
CA THR A 526 61.65 29.90 26.87
C THR A 526 61.48 31.40 27.07
N PRO A 527 61.14 31.87 28.29
CA PRO A 527 61.10 33.29 28.59
C PRO A 527 62.52 33.92 28.56
N TRP A 528 63.59 33.12 28.60
CA TRP A 528 64.97 33.62 28.54
C TRP A 528 65.38 34.05 27.13
N CYS A 529 66.11 35.16 27.05
CA CYS A 529 66.75 35.63 25.81
C CYS A 529 68.28 35.44 25.90
N SER A 530 68.92 35.03 24.80
CA SER A 530 70.37 34.92 24.71
C SER A 530 71.00 36.31 24.68
N THR A 531 71.98 36.54 25.55
CA THR A 531 72.73 37.80 25.71
C THR A 531 74.22 37.49 25.88
N CYS A 532 75.06 38.52 26.10
CA CYS A 532 76.47 38.28 26.44
C CYS A 532 76.69 37.47 27.75
N GLU A 533 75.69 37.37 28.62
CA GLU A 533 75.77 36.61 29.89
C GLU A 533 74.97 35.30 29.86
N VAL A 534 73.94 35.23 29.00
CA VAL A 534 73.00 34.10 28.92
C VAL A 534 73.11 33.44 27.55
N ALA A 535 73.38 32.13 27.52
CA ALA A 535 73.33 31.33 26.30
C ALA A 535 72.12 30.40 26.34
N VAL A 536 71.13 30.63 25.48
CA VAL A 536 70.15 29.59 25.13
C VAL A 536 70.80 28.69 24.10
N VAL A 537 71.07 27.44 24.47
CA VAL A 537 71.81 26.47 23.64
C VAL A 537 70.89 25.36 23.12
N LYS A 538 71.34 24.66 22.08
CA LYS A 538 70.72 23.41 21.62
C LYS A 538 71.75 22.32 21.65
N ALA A 539 71.56 21.31 22.50
CA ALA A 539 72.49 20.20 22.60
C ALA A 539 71.81 18.88 22.23
N TYR A 540 72.41 18.13 21.32
CA TYR A 540 71.87 16.86 20.83
C TYR A 540 72.99 15.85 20.57
N LEU A 541 72.65 14.55 20.60
CA LEU A 541 73.59 13.50 20.20
C LEU A 541 73.77 13.47 18.67
N SER A 542 74.93 13.02 18.19
CA SER A 542 75.12 12.70 16.78
C SER A 542 74.31 11.46 16.39
N ASP A 543 74.01 11.32 15.10
CA ASP A 543 73.19 10.23 14.56
C ASP A 543 73.78 8.82 14.82
N ASP A 544 75.11 8.69 14.90
CA ASP A 544 75.83 7.46 15.28
C ASP A 544 76.00 7.27 16.80
N LEU A 545 75.50 8.23 17.57
CA LEU A 545 75.57 8.34 19.03
C LEU A 545 76.98 8.45 19.60
N ALA A 546 77.99 8.74 18.77
CA ALA A 546 79.38 8.82 19.19
C ALA A 546 79.79 10.21 19.68
N LYS A 547 78.98 11.26 19.45
CA LYS A 547 79.29 12.65 19.81
C LYS A 547 78.09 13.37 20.42
N ILE A 548 78.35 14.40 21.22
CA ILE A 548 77.39 15.45 21.57
C ILE A 548 77.74 16.69 20.77
N ILE A 549 76.72 17.32 20.17
CA ILE A 549 76.81 18.55 19.40
C ILE A 549 76.07 19.62 20.17
N ILE A 550 76.77 20.68 20.57
CA ILE A 550 76.20 21.83 21.26
C ILE A 550 76.25 23.02 20.32
N HIS A 551 75.08 23.46 19.86
CA HIS A 551 74.91 24.59 18.98
C HIS A 551 74.57 25.86 19.76
N PHE A 552 75.28 26.94 19.46
CA PHE A 552 75.07 28.29 19.96
C PHE A 552 74.54 29.15 18.81
N ASP A 553 73.50 29.96 19.05
CA ASP A 553 72.97 30.85 17.98
C ASP A 553 73.86 32.09 17.72
N PHE A 554 75.09 32.07 18.24
CA PHE A 554 76.12 33.08 18.05
C PHE A 554 77.50 32.42 18.02
N PRO A 555 78.48 33.03 17.31
CA PRO A 555 79.81 32.46 17.19
C PRO A 555 80.61 32.59 18.50
N LEU A 556 81.26 31.51 18.90
CA LEU A 556 82.11 31.44 20.08
C LEU A 556 83.52 31.99 19.80
N ASN A 557 84.13 32.59 20.82
CA ASN A 557 85.49 33.12 20.75
C ASN A 557 86.53 31.98 20.84
N SER A 558 87.28 31.76 19.75
CA SER A 558 88.27 30.69 19.64
C SER A 558 89.52 30.88 20.53
N LYS A 559 89.74 32.07 21.10
CA LYS A 559 90.88 32.35 22.00
C LYS A 559 90.87 31.50 23.27
N GLY A 560 89.69 31.05 23.73
CA GLY A 560 89.56 30.12 24.86
C GLY A 560 90.02 28.68 24.57
N PHE A 561 90.22 28.33 23.30
CA PHE A 561 90.55 26.96 22.85
C PHE A 561 92.00 26.75 22.42
N SER A 562 92.81 27.82 22.39
CA SER A 562 94.21 27.82 21.96
C SER A 562 95.18 27.86 23.15
N SER A 563 95.40 26.73 23.83
CA SER A 563 96.53 26.59 24.76
C SER A 563 97.54 25.55 24.24
N GLN A 564 98.83 25.84 24.38
CA GLN A 564 99.96 24.99 23.95
C GLN A 564 100.25 23.82 24.91
N VAL A 565 99.34 23.50 25.84
CA VAL A 565 99.51 22.46 26.84
C VAL A 565 98.48 21.35 26.59
N GLU A 566 98.92 20.09 26.50
CA GLU A 566 98.07 18.90 26.33
C GLU A 566 97.24 18.58 27.59
N VAL A 567 96.34 19.47 27.99
CA VAL A 567 95.33 19.22 29.03
C VAL A 567 94.01 18.84 28.35
N ASN A 568 93.25 17.90 28.94
CA ASN A 568 91.94 17.50 28.42
C ASN A 568 90.99 18.73 28.38
N LYS A 569 90.69 19.19 27.16
CA LYS A 569 89.83 20.37 26.90
C LYS A 569 88.43 20.23 27.50
N CYS A 570 87.91 19.01 27.67
CA CYS A 570 86.61 18.81 28.32
C CYS A 570 86.61 19.30 29.78
N LEU A 571 87.69 19.07 30.54
CA LEU A 571 87.81 19.51 31.94
C LEU A 571 87.94 21.03 32.09
N GLN A 572 88.30 21.74 31.01
CA GLN A 572 88.35 23.20 31.01
C GLN A 572 86.95 23.80 30.81
N LEU A 573 86.09 23.16 30.01
CA LEU A 573 84.79 23.70 29.61
C LEU A 573 83.64 23.25 30.49
N PHE A 574 83.75 22.07 31.10
CA PHE A 574 82.67 21.45 31.85
C PHE A 574 83.08 21.05 33.27
N GLU A 575 82.08 20.92 34.13
CA GLU A 575 82.27 20.42 35.49
C GLU A 575 82.74 18.96 35.50
N VAL A 576 83.53 18.61 36.52
CA VAL A 576 84.19 17.30 36.59
C VAL A 576 83.19 16.14 36.56
N GLU A 577 82.02 16.32 37.19
CA GLU A 577 80.94 15.34 37.22
C GLU A 577 80.39 15.03 35.82
N PHE A 578 80.20 16.06 34.99
CA PHE A 578 79.77 15.88 33.60
C PHE A 578 80.87 15.23 32.76
N VAL A 579 82.13 15.64 32.91
CA VAL A 579 83.22 15.02 32.14
C VAL A 579 83.38 13.53 32.46
N GLN A 580 83.14 13.12 33.70
CA GLN A 580 83.17 11.70 34.09
C GLN A 580 82.08 10.86 33.40
N SER A 581 80.94 11.46 33.02
CA SER A 581 79.87 10.75 32.32
C SER A 581 80.15 10.55 30.83
N LEU A 582 81.08 11.33 30.24
CA LEU A 582 81.39 11.27 28.80
C LEU A 582 82.14 10.01 28.37
N GLY A 583 82.68 9.21 29.31
CA GLY A 583 83.43 7.99 29.03
C GLY A 583 84.95 8.20 28.97
N GLN A 584 85.71 7.11 28.87
CA GLN A 584 87.18 7.16 28.87
C GLN A 584 87.72 7.69 27.54
N ASN A 585 88.68 8.62 27.60
CA ASN A 585 89.29 9.28 26.43
C ASN A 585 88.32 10.17 25.60
N SER A 586 87.33 10.79 26.24
CA SER A 586 86.47 11.79 25.59
C SER A 586 87.26 13.03 25.14
N VAL A 587 86.88 13.62 24.00
CA VAL A 587 87.58 14.78 23.40
C VAL A 587 86.59 15.91 23.10
N CYS A 588 86.89 17.12 23.59
CA CYS A 588 86.07 18.31 23.36
C CYS A 588 86.81 19.33 22.48
N TYR A 589 86.15 19.81 21.43
CA TYR A 589 86.75 20.75 20.49
C TYR A 589 85.67 21.59 19.78
N LEU A 590 86.01 22.83 19.43
CA LEU A 590 85.17 23.66 18.58
C LEU A 590 85.19 23.10 17.16
N ASN A 591 84.04 23.03 16.49
CA ASN A 591 83.97 22.56 15.12
C ASN A 591 84.86 23.47 14.23
N PRO A 592 85.85 22.90 13.50
CA PRO A 592 86.77 23.69 12.69
C PRO A 592 86.09 24.41 11.52
N ASP A 593 84.94 23.89 11.06
CA ASP A 593 84.19 24.45 9.93
C ASP A 593 83.08 25.43 10.39
N ASP A 594 82.69 25.36 11.67
CA ASP A 594 81.63 26.20 12.26
C ASP A 594 81.92 26.57 13.73
N ASN A 595 82.19 27.85 13.99
CA ASN A 595 82.48 28.33 15.35
C ASN A 595 81.22 28.51 16.23
N GLN A 596 80.04 28.15 15.75
CA GLN A 596 78.80 28.07 16.52
C GLN A 596 78.58 26.70 17.16
N GLU A 597 79.41 25.70 16.82
CA GLU A 597 79.26 24.34 17.34
C GLU A 597 80.44 23.89 18.20
N LEU A 598 80.11 23.43 19.41
CA LEU A 598 81.04 22.73 20.29
C LEU A 598 80.76 21.22 20.22
N LEU A 599 81.77 20.46 19.81
CA LEU A 599 81.68 19.01 19.62
C LEU A 599 82.37 18.27 20.76
N ILE A 600 81.70 17.24 21.29
CA ILE A 600 82.22 16.35 22.32
C ILE A 600 82.19 14.93 21.77
N SER A 601 83.35 14.35 21.50
CA SER A 601 83.44 12.92 21.15
C SER A 601 83.40 12.07 22.40
N LEU A 602 82.45 11.14 22.47
CA LEU A 602 82.21 10.27 23.61
C LEU A 602 83.28 9.18 23.68
N GLY A 603 83.76 8.96 24.90
CA GLY A 603 84.75 7.94 25.21
C GLY A 603 84.14 6.55 25.36
N GLU A 604 84.99 5.55 25.59
CA GLU A 604 84.55 4.18 25.87
C GLU A 604 83.75 4.12 27.19
N ASN A 605 82.68 3.32 27.19
CA ASN A 605 81.77 3.14 28.33
C ASN A 605 81.16 4.46 28.85
N SER A 606 80.87 5.38 27.93
CA SER A 606 80.12 6.60 28.23
C SER A 606 78.79 6.28 28.95
N LYS A 607 78.42 7.10 29.92
CA LYS A 607 77.21 6.97 30.74
C LYS A 607 76.17 8.06 30.48
N ILE A 608 76.49 9.03 29.61
CA ILE A 608 75.58 10.12 29.29
C ILE A 608 74.29 9.58 28.65
N LEU A 609 73.14 10.09 29.07
CA LEU A 609 71.81 9.75 28.58
C LEU A 609 71.08 11.00 28.06
N VAL A 610 70.09 10.80 27.18
CA VAL A 610 69.19 11.88 26.77
C VAL A 610 68.43 12.39 27.99
N GLY A 611 68.38 13.71 28.14
CA GLY A 611 67.79 14.41 29.29
C GLY A 611 68.83 14.85 30.34
N ASP A 612 70.05 14.33 30.29
CA ASP A 612 71.12 14.76 31.19
C ASP A 612 71.46 16.24 30.98
N LYS A 613 71.72 16.96 32.08
CA LYS A 613 72.17 18.36 32.03
C LYS A 613 73.65 18.46 31.70
N ILE A 614 73.98 19.38 30.81
CA ILE A 614 75.34 19.73 30.44
C ILE A 614 75.85 20.78 31.42
N LEU A 615 76.73 20.36 32.31
CA LEU A 615 77.26 21.22 33.36
C LEU A 615 78.43 22.04 32.84
N PHE A 616 78.13 23.19 32.25
CA PHE A 616 79.14 24.16 31.83
C PHE A 616 79.85 24.78 33.04
N LYS A 617 81.17 24.96 32.93
CA LYS A 617 81.92 25.82 33.86
C LYS A 617 81.67 27.27 33.53
N SER A 618 81.28 28.06 34.53
CA SER A 618 81.04 29.49 34.36
C SER A 618 82.32 30.21 33.91
N SER A 619 82.16 31.27 33.11
CA SER A 619 83.24 32.12 32.63
C SER A 619 84.28 31.46 31.69
N THR A 620 83.97 30.32 31.08
CA THR A 620 84.89 29.60 30.18
C THR A 620 84.65 29.87 28.70
N LEU A 621 83.40 30.14 28.33
CA LEU A 621 82.97 30.44 26.97
C LEU A 621 82.55 31.91 26.88
N SER A 622 82.90 32.56 25.76
CA SER A 622 82.47 33.92 25.45
C SER A 622 82.12 34.05 23.98
N GLN A 623 81.21 34.97 23.67
CA GLN A 623 80.85 35.35 22.30
C GLN A 623 81.94 36.26 21.71
N ILE A 624 82.18 36.18 20.39
CA ILE A 624 83.26 36.95 19.71
C ILE A 624 83.22 38.47 19.98
N ASN A 625 82.03 39.05 20.15
CA ASN A 625 81.83 40.50 20.30
C ASN A 625 81.46 40.93 21.74
N CYS A 626 81.65 40.06 22.74
CA CYS A 626 81.36 40.38 24.14
C CYS A 626 82.65 40.42 24.98
N GLU A 627 82.74 41.40 25.88
CA GLU A 627 83.87 41.51 26.84
C GLU A 627 83.68 40.64 28.09
N ILE A 628 82.45 40.19 28.33
CA ILE A 628 82.05 39.31 29.43
C ILE A 628 81.86 37.88 28.94
N SER A 629 82.02 36.93 29.87
CA SER A 629 81.88 35.50 29.59
C SER A 629 80.52 34.99 30.02
N LEU A 630 80.03 33.95 29.34
CA LEU A 630 78.73 33.33 29.60
C LEU A 630 78.66 32.77 31.03
N GLN A 631 77.56 33.05 31.71
CA GLN A 631 77.30 32.65 33.09
C GLN A 631 76.11 31.71 33.21
N ILE A 632 75.06 31.94 32.41
CA ILE A 632 73.81 31.20 32.48
C ILE A 632 73.62 30.45 31.16
N PHE A 633 73.41 29.14 31.24
CA PHE A 633 73.10 28.30 30.09
C PHE A 633 71.66 27.80 30.25
N ILE A 634 70.85 28.04 29.22
CA ILE A 634 69.42 27.71 29.19
C ILE A 634 69.21 26.68 28.08
N LEU A 635 68.33 25.70 28.33
CA LEU A 635 68.16 24.52 27.46
C LEU A 635 69.43 23.66 27.34
N ASP A 636 70.22 23.60 28.42
CA ASP A 636 71.43 22.80 28.59
C ASP A 636 71.16 21.28 28.77
N THR A 637 69.97 20.80 28.42
CA THR A 637 69.60 19.38 28.52
C THR A 637 69.87 18.67 27.21
N LEU A 638 70.56 17.52 27.27
CA LEU A 638 70.91 16.73 26.10
C LEU A 638 69.67 16.15 25.43
N GLN A 639 69.48 16.45 24.15
CA GLN A 639 68.34 16.00 23.36
C GLN A 639 68.68 14.78 22.49
N MET A 640 67.63 14.13 21.98
CA MET A 640 67.76 13.05 21.00
C MET A 640 68.48 13.53 19.73
N PRO A 641 69.20 12.62 19.05
CA PRO A 641 69.77 12.93 17.74
C PRO A 641 68.66 13.26 16.73
N LEU A 642 69.02 14.03 15.70
CA LEU A 642 68.08 14.44 14.66
C LEU A 642 67.61 13.24 13.83
N ASN A 643 68.53 12.34 13.45
CA ASN A 643 68.23 11.16 12.64
C ASN A 643 69.00 9.94 13.17
N PRO A 644 68.57 9.34 14.29
CA PRO A 644 69.36 8.27 14.89
C PRO A 644 69.50 7.04 13.98
N LEU A 645 70.73 6.51 13.92
CA LEU A 645 71.03 5.30 13.16
C LEU A 645 70.84 4.03 14.02
N PRO A 646 70.23 2.96 13.47
CA PRO A 646 70.06 1.71 14.20
C PRO A 646 71.41 1.01 14.41
N PRO A 647 71.57 0.28 15.54
CA PRO A 647 72.79 -0.48 15.80
C PRO A 647 72.95 -1.64 14.80
N GLN A 648 74.19 -1.97 14.46
CA GLN A 648 74.51 -3.05 13.52
C GLN A 648 75.55 -4.01 14.09
N ILE A 649 75.20 -5.30 14.18
CA ILE A 649 76.08 -6.38 14.64
C ILE A 649 76.55 -7.23 13.45
N GLN A 650 77.83 -7.62 13.46
CA GLN A 650 78.42 -8.55 12.48
C GLN A 650 78.98 -9.80 13.16
N TYR A 651 78.78 -10.99 12.57
CA TYR A 651 79.20 -12.30 13.13
C TYR A 651 80.17 -13.09 12.23
N HIS A 652 80.93 -14.01 12.83
CA HIS A 652 81.71 -15.04 12.15
C HIS A 652 80.93 -16.36 12.00
N ILE A 653 80.19 -16.54 10.89
CA ILE A 653 79.28 -17.68 10.68
C ILE A 653 80.05 -18.95 10.22
N PRO A 654 79.87 -20.12 10.86
CA PRO A 654 80.51 -21.37 10.44
C PRO A 654 79.99 -21.89 9.09
N LEU A 655 80.90 -22.36 8.23
CA LEU A 655 80.55 -22.90 6.91
C LEU A 655 80.23 -24.41 6.90
N HIS A 656 80.65 -25.14 7.94
CA HIS A 656 80.43 -26.59 8.06
C HIS A 656 79.25 -26.90 9.00
N LYS A 657 78.65 -28.10 8.85
CA LYS A 657 77.56 -28.55 9.73
C LYS A 657 78.08 -28.76 11.15
N LEU A 658 77.39 -28.18 12.13
CA LEU A 658 77.72 -28.30 13.55
C LEU A 658 77.37 -29.69 14.07
N ASN A 659 78.16 -30.17 15.04
CA ASN A 659 77.96 -31.48 15.66
C ASN A 659 77.11 -31.34 16.92
N PRO A 660 75.86 -31.87 16.94
CA PRO A 660 75.00 -31.80 18.12
C PRO A 660 75.55 -32.51 19.35
N LEU A 661 76.51 -33.43 19.21
CA LEU A 661 77.11 -34.15 20.34
C LEU A 661 78.39 -33.50 20.89
N ALA A 662 78.80 -32.34 20.36
CA ALA A 662 79.97 -31.58 20.80
C ALA A 662 79.59 -30.12 21.12
N ASP A 663 80.47 -29.40 21.81
CA ASP A 663 80.31 -27.96 22.03
C ASP A 663 80.62 -27.20 20.72
N ASN A 664 79.84 -26.17 20.40
CA ASN A 664 79.96 -25.36 19.19
C ASN A 664 79.93 -23.87 19.53
N SER A 665 80.46 -22.99 18.68
CA SER A 665 80.48 -21.54 18.96
C SER A 665 80.39 -20.63 17.73
N VAL A 666 79.76 -19.46 17.86
CA VAL A 666 79.71 -18.36 16.87
C VAL A 666 80.06 -17.04 17.56
N TYR A 667 81.11 -16.36 17.09
CA TYR A 667 81.66 -15.15 17.73
C TYR A 667 81.32 -13.85 16.98
N LEU A 668 81.20 -12.76 17.76
CA LEU A 668 81.01 -11.37 17.31
C LEU A 668 82.26 -10.84 16.58
N LYS A 669 82.05 -10.08 15.49
CA LYS A 669 83.11 -9.40 14.72
C LYS A 669 83.22 -7.91 15.03
N ALA A 670 82.12 -7.17 15.00
CA ALA A 670 82.08 -5.72 15.27
C ALA A 670 80.64 -5.25 15.57
N ILE A 671 80.53 -4.12 16.26
CA ILE A 671 79.28 -3.38 16.48
C ILE A 671 79.45 -1.95 15.97
N ARG A 672 78.48 -1.43 15.22
CA ARG A 672 78.41 -0.03 14.78
C ARG A 672 77.18 0.67 15.37
N ASN A 673 77.23 2.00 15.49
CA ASN A 673 76.16 2.87 15.98
C ASN A 673 75.69 2.53 17.41
N ASN A 674 76.63 2.15 18.27
CA ASN A 674 76.39 1.81 19.67
C ASN A 674 76.87 2.89 20.64
N GLY A 675 77.29 4.06 20.15
CA GLY A 675 77.79 5.17 20.99
C GLY A 675 78.91 4.77 21.95
N ASN A 676 79.82 3.90 21.49
CA ASN A 676 80.98 3.39 22.24
C ASN A 676 80.65 2.70 23.58
N ARG A 677 79.44 2.11 23.68
CA ARG A 677 79.00 1.31 24.84
C ARG A 677 78.30 0.01 24.42
N LYS A 678 77.98 -0.86 25.39
CA LYS A 678 77.25 -2.10 25.13
C LYS A 678 75.82 -1.81 24.67
N LEU A 679 75.25 -2.71 23.88
CA LEU A 679 73.84 -2.73 23.50
C LEU A 679 73.00 -3.34 24.62
N ASP A 680 71.73 -2.96 24.66
CA ASP A 680 70.75 -3.38 25.64
C ASP A 680 69.72 -4.36 25.01
N ASN A 681 68.91 -5.00 25.86
CA ASN A 681 67.80 -5.90 25.48
C ASN A 681 68.17 -6.91 24.39
N ILE A 682 69.26 -7.62 24.61
CA ILE A 682 69.77 -8.66 23.71
C ILE A 682 68.88 -9.90 23.84
N VAL A 683 68.16 -10.24 22.77
CA VAL A 683 67.27 -11.40 22.72
C VAL A 683 67.59 -12.25 21.50
N TRP A 684 68.06 -13.46 21.76
CA TRP A 684 68.23 -14.53 20.81
C TRP A 684 66.95 -15.36 20.65
N ALA A 685 66.61 -15.61 19.39
CA ALA A 685 65.62 -16.57 18.96
C ALA A 685 66.26 -17.53 17.96
N CYS A 686 65.82 -18.79 17.97
CA CYS A 686 66.21 -19.75 16.94
C CYS A 686 64.96 -20.42 16.39
N GLN A 687 64.85 -20.48 15.06
CA GLN A 687 63.81 -21.25 14.39
C GLN A 687 64.41 -22.52 13.80
N VAL A 688 63.85 -23.68 14.18
CA VAL A 688 64.25 -24.98 13.65
C VAL A 688 63.28 -25.39 12.53
N LYS A 689 63.78 -25.70 11.34
CA LYS A 689 62.95 -26.18 10.21
C LYS A 689 62.65 -27.69 10.26
N ALA A 690 62.53 -28.30 11.44
CA ALA A 690 62.17 -29.71 11.64
C ALA A 690 61.03 -29.85 12.65
N THR A 691 60.22 -30.92 12.54
CA THR A 691 58.88 -31.05 13.15
C THR A 691 58.81 -31.25 14.67
N ASP A 692 59.93 -31.52 15.34
CA ASP A 692 59.96 -31.62 16.81
C ASP A 692 60.90 -30.55 17.39
N GLU A 693 60.32 -29.56 18.08
CA GLU A 693 61.08 -28.56 18.82
C GLU A 693 61.82 -29.22 19.99
N SER A 694 63.17 -29.18 19.96
CA SER A 694 63.98 -29.70 21.06
C SER A 694 63.85 -28.82 22.30
N SER A 695 63.31 -29.36 23.40
CA SER A 695 63.17 -28.64 24.68
C SER A 695 64.51 -28.14 25.24
N THR A 696 65.63 -28.78 24.89
CA THR A 696 66.98 -28.37 25.30
C THR A 696 67.47 -27.11 24.59
N LEU A 697 67.08 -26.91 23.32
CA LEU A 697 67.43 -25.70 22.57
C LEU A 697 66.69 -24.49 23.16
N LYS A 698 65.42 -24.68 23.56
CA LYS A 698 64.63 -23.65 24.23
C LYS A 698 65.25 -23.23 25.56
N GLN A 699 65.64 -24.21 26.40
CA GLN A 699 66.34 -23.93 27.66
C GLN A 699 67.67 -23.18 27.46
N PHE A 700 68.41 -23.51 26.40
CA PHE A 700 69.64 -22.78 26.06
C PHE A 700 69.38 -21.34 25.64
N LEU A 701 68.37 -21.10 24.79
CA LEU A 701 67.99 -19.73 24.40
C LEU A 701 67.53 -18.92 25.61
N ASP A 702 66.76 -19.52 26.53
CA ASP A 702 66.33 -18.87 27.77
C ASP A 702 67.54 -18.46 28.63
N GLN A 703 68.53 -19.34 28.78
CA GLN A 703 69.78 -19.03 29.49
C GLN A 703 70.62 -17.96 28.77
N LEU A 704 70.73 -18.03 27.45
CA LEU A 704 71.48 -17.07 26.64
C LEU A 704 70.85 -15.66 26.70
N ASN A 705 69.52 -15.61 26.67
CA ASN A 705 68.75 -14.37 26.84
C ASN A 705 68.86 -13.82 28.25
N PHE A 706 69.08 -14.67 29.26
CA PHE A 706 69.34 -14.22 30.62
C PHE A 706 70.71 -13.56 30.78
N VAL A 707 71.76 -14.08 30.13
CA VAL A 707 73.13 -13.55 30.28
C VAL A 707 73.43 -12.31 29.43
N GLN A 708 72.60 -11.99 28.44
CA GLN A 708 72.73 -10.78 27.59
C GLN A 708 74.10 -10.71 26.87
N GLU A 709 74.57 -11.84 26.33
CA GLU A 709 75.87 -11.94 25.65
C GLU A 709 75.73 -12.02 24.12
N TYR A 710 76.73 -11.47 23.41
CA TYR A 710 76.75 -11.46 21.94
C TYR A 710 77.26 -12.76 21.34
N ASN A 711 78.11 -13.52 22.04
CA ASN A 711 78.71 -14.72 21.48
C ASN A 711 77.79 -15.93 21.72
N LEU A 712 77.51 -16.72 20.69
CA LEU A 712 76.82 -17.99 20.85
C LEU A 712 77.84 -19.06 21.26
N LEU A 713 77.78 -19.51 22.51
CA LEU A 713 78.55 -20.67 22.99
C LEU A 713 77.55 -21.80 23.28
N ILE A 714 77.43 -22.74 22.33
CA ILE A 714 76.38 -23.75 22.30
C ILE A 714 76.92 -25.08 22.88
N PRO A 715 76.45 -25.55 24.04
CA PRO A 715 76.92 -26.80 24.62
C PRO A 715 76.52 -28.03 23.80
N LYS A 716 77.23 -29.15 24.01
CA LYS A 716 76.83 -30.45 23.47
C LYS A 716 75.42 -30.84 23.93
N LEU A 717 74.71 -31.57 23.08
CA LEU A 717 73.33 -32.06 23.25
C LEU A 717 72.25 -30.96 23.24
N THR A 718 72.60 -29.71 22.98
CA THR A 718 71.64 -28.60 22.89
C THR A 718 70.92 -28.56 21.55
N LEU A 719 71.64 -28.76 20.44
CA LEU A 719 71.07 -28.64 19.11
C LEU A 719 70.36 -29.93 18.67
N PRO A 720 69.26 -29.83 17.90
CA PRO A 720 68.64 -31.00 17.28
C PRO A 720 69.56 -31.62 16.22
N LYS A 721 69.36 -32.91 15.97
CA LYS A 721 70.06 -33.69 14.95
C LYS A 721 69.43 -33.46 13.58
N ASP A 722 70.27 -33.38 12.54
CA ASP A 722 69.87 -33.19 11.13
C ASP A 722 68.89 -32.02 10.88
N ALA A 723 69.17 -30.86 11.47
CA ALA A 723 68.28 -29.71 11.44
C ALA A 723 68.92 -28.46 10.81
N GLU A 724 68.07 -27.61 10.21
CA GLU A 724 68.41 -26.24 9.81
C GLU A 724 67.88 -25.27 10.86
N LEU A 725 68.77 -24.40 11.35
CA LEU A 725 68.54 -23.50 12.48
C LEU A 725 68.77 -22.05 12.04
N SER A 726 67.73 -21.22 12.05
CA SER A 726 67.86 -19.78 11.83
C SER A 726 67.99 -19.06 13.16
N PHE A 727 69.18 -18.56 13.49
CA PHE A 727 69.41 -17.75 14.68
C PHE A 727 69.20 -16.28 14.35
N LYS A 728 68.38 -15.63 15.17
CA LYS A 728 68.09 -14.21 15.07
C LYS A 728 68.33 -13.55 16.42
N ILE A 729 69.13 -12.49 16.43
CA ILE A 729 69.38 -11.67 17.61
C ILE A 729 68.68 -10.33 17.42
N TYR A 730 67.91 -9.92 18.43
CA TYR A 730 67.32 -8.60 18.58
C TYR A 730 68.09 -7.85 19.65
N TYR A 731 68.33 -6.56 19.46
CA TYR A 731 69.11 -5.74 20.37
C TYR A 731 68.78 -4.26 20.15
N GLU A 732 69.03 -3.42 21.15
CA GLU A 732 68.85 -1.97 21.06
C GLU A 732 70.10 -1.20 21.51
N ASN A 733 70.25 0.03 21.04
CA ASN A 733 71.24 0.95 21.60
C ASN A 733 70.65 1.68 22.83
N PHE A 734 71.48 2.46 23.54
CA PHE A 734 71.07 3.12 24.78
C PHE A 734 69.99 4.22 24.63
N VAL A 735 69.61 4.56 23.39
CA VAL A 735 68.45 5.42 23.09
C VAL A 735 67.23 4.60 22.64
N HIS A 736 67.23 3.29 22.92
CA HIS A 736 66.16 2.34 22.67
C HIS A 736 65.78 2.12 21.19
N ILE A 737 66.74 2.28 20.29
CA ILE A 737 66.52 1.98 18.87
C ILE A 737 66.87 0.52 18.62
N ALA A 738 65.82 -0.26 18.43
CA ALA A 738 65.91 -1.69 18.18
C ALA A 738 66.39 -1.99 16.76
N SER A 739 67.19 -3.05 16.64
CA SER A 739 67.66 -3.63 15.40
C SER A 739 67.76 -5.14 15.58
N ASN A 740 67.95 -5.86 14.47
CA ASN A 740 68.11 -7.31 14.52
C ASN A 740 69.07 -7.80 13.43
N GLN A 741 69.67 -8.95 13.70
CA GLN A 741 70.55 -9.65 12.76
C GLN A 741 70.17 -11.13 12.74
N GLU A 742 70.12 -11.72 11.55
CA GLU A 742 69.77 -13.13 11.34
C GLU A 742 70.85 -13.87 10.55
N PHE A 743 71.09 -15.13 10.90
CA PHE A 743 71.95 -16.05 10.15
C PHE A 743 71.53 -17.51 10.36
N ILE A 744 71.88 -18.38 9.40
CA ILE A 744 71.46 -19.79 9.38
C ILE A 744 72.66 -20.71 9.65
N ILE A 745 72.46 -21.73 10.47
CA ILE A 745 73.41 -22.82 10.74
C ILE A 745 72.74 -24.19 10.54
N TYR A 746 73.53 -25.23 10.26
CA TYR A 746 73.04 -26.58 9.96
C TYR A 746 73.67 -27.62 10.90
N THR A 747 72.94 -28.65 11.29
CA THR A 747 73.44 -29.77 12.13
C THR A 747 73.38 -31.13 11.43
N HIS A 748 74.10 -32.12 11.96
CA HIS A 748 74.11 -33.51 11.46
C HIS A 748 73.63 -34.54 12.51
N SER A 749 73.36 -35.79 12.10
CA SER A 749 72.63 -36.84 12.85
C SER A 749 73.19 -37.26 14.22
N GLY A 750 74.40 -36.84 14.58
CA GLY A 750 75.10 -37.26 15.79
C GLY A 750 75.19 -38.79 15.99
N ALA A 751 74.92 -39.64 14.99
CA ALA A 751 75.23 -41.06 15.08
C ALA A 751 76.67 -41.23 14.60
N LEU A 752 77.56 -41.65 15.50
CA LEU A 752 78.82 -42.22 15.05
C LEU A 752 78.48 -43.61 14.47
N PRO A 753 78.98 -43.98 13.27
CA PRO A 753 78.75 -45.31 12.74
C PRO A 753 79.24 -46.38 13.74
N GLN A 754 78.39 -47.34 14.09
CA GLN A 754 78.78 -48.47 14.96
C GLN A 754 79.31 -49.64 14.12
N ILE A 755 80.50 -50.11 14.45
CA ILE A 755 81.14 -51.28 13.81
C ILE A 755 80.87 -52.50 14.70
N ASN A 756 79.99 -53.41 14.27
CA ASN A 756 79.81 -54.70 14.94
C ASN A 756 80.83 -55.71 14.42
N ILE A 757 81.71 -56.18 15.30
CA ILE A 757 82.72 -57.20 15.01
C ILE A 757 82.24 -58.53 15.62
N ASN A 758 81.76 -59.45 14.77
CA ASN A 758 81.47 -60.81 15.20
C ASN A 758 82.75 -61.65 15.14
N ALA A 759 83.31 -61.98 16.31
CA ALA A 759 84.45 -62.88 16.44
C ALA A 759 84.13 -64.03 17.42
N LYS A 760 84.70 -65.22 17.17
CA LYS A 760 84.61 -66.36 18.10
C LYS A 760 85.40 -66.06 19.38
N PRO A 761 85.01 -66.62 20.53
CA PRO A 761 85.66 -66.33 21.81
C PRO A 761 87.13 -66.82 21.91
N SER A 762 87.64 -67.65 20.99
CA SER A 762 89.07 -67.99 20.89
C SER A 762 89.46 -68.53 19.50
N TYR A 763 90.74 -68.34 19.12
CA TYR A 763 91.34 -68.78 17.85
C TYR A 763 92.72 -69.42 18.07
N PHE A 764 93.13 -70.33 17.18
CA PHE A 764 94.46 -70.95 17.17
C PHE A 764 95.49 -70.07 16.42
N VAL A 765 96.78 -70.16 16.77
CA VAL A 765 97.87 -69.27 16.29
C VAL A 765 98.05 -69.27 14.77
N TYR A 766 97.58 -70.31 14.06
CA TYR A 766 97.73 -70.49 12.62
C TYR A 766 96.41 -70.31 11.83
N GLN A 767 95.33 -69.83 12.46
CA GLN A 767 94.08 -69.53 11.75
C GLN A 767 94.07 -68.10 11.19
N THR A 768 93.69 -67.95 9.91
CA THR A 768 93.40 -66.65 9.30
C THR A 768 92.06 -66.13 9.83
N ILE A 769 92.07 -64.94 10.42
CA ILE A 769 90.89 -64.30 11.01
C ILE A 769 90.20 -63.46 9.92
N SER A 770 89.00 -63.86 9.51
CA SER A 770 88.15 -63.05 8.63
C SER A 770 87.16 -62.26 9.46
N ILE A 771 87.42 -60.96 9.64
CA ILE A 771 86.53 -60.04 10.35
C ILE A 771 85.46 -59.56 9.36
N GLY A 772 84.24 -60.10 9.48
CA GLY A 772 83.09 -59.62 8.73
C GLY A 772 82.48 -58.39 9.40
N VAL A 773 82.67 -57.20 8.82
CA VAL A 773 82.00 -55.97 9.23
C VAL A 773 80.66 -55.89 8.52
N LEU A 774 79.55 -56.06 9.26
CA LEU A 774 78.21 -55.91 8.72
C LEU A 774 77.69 -54.50 9.03
N LEU A 775 77.77 -53.61 8.04
CA LEU A 775 77.16 -52.28 8.07
C LEU A 775 75.65 -52.41 7.82
N ALA A 776 74.84 -52.40 8.88
CA ALA A 776 73.39 -52.25 8.75
C ALA A 776 73.07 -50.78 8.45
N ILE A 777 73.08 -50.41 7.16
CA ILE A 777 72.63 -49.10 6.68
C ILE A 777 71.31 -49.29 5.95
N GLN A 778 70.22 -48.77 6.52
CA GLN A 778 68.91 -48.76 5.89
C GLN A 778 68.78 -47.51 4.99
N ILE A 779 68.93 -47.76 3.69
CA ILE A 779 68.38 -47.04 2.52
C ILE A 779 68.90 -45.63 2.17
N ASN A 780 69.15 -45.54 0.85
CA ASN A 780 69.44 -44.39 -0.01
C ASN A 780 70.80 -43.71 0.16
N GLN A 781 71.72 -44.21 -0.67
CA GLN A 781 73.03 -43.68 -1.01
C GLN A 781 74.12 -43.90 0.05
N ILE A 782 74.96 -44.89 -0.21
CA ILE A 782 76.26 -45.10 0.43
C ILE A 782 77.30 -45.17 -0.71
N PRO A 783 78.58 -44.85 -0.48
CA PRO A 783 79.12 -43.50 -0.40
C PRO A 783 80.49 -43.41 -1.12
N LYS A 784 81.17 -42.25 -1.11
CA LYS A 784 82.65 -42.27 -1.01
C LYS A 784 83.00 -42.10 0.46
N ILE A 785 83.20 -43.22 1.16
CA ILE A 785 83.98 -43.25 2.40
C ILE A 785 85.39 -43.60 1.97
N ILE A 786 86.30 -42.64 2.11
CA ILE A 786 87.73 -42.90 2.10
C ILE A 786 88.10 -43.12 3.57
N LEU A 787 88.40 -44.37 3.92
CA LEU A 787 89.21 -44.70 5.08
C LEU A 787 90.66 -44.52 4.65
N ASN A 788 91.36 -43.53 5.23
CA ASN A 788 92.80 -43.60 5.38
C ASN A 788 93.09 -43.92 6.85
N ILE A 789 93.86 -44.99 7.02
CA ILE A 789 94.48 -45.43 8.27
C ILE A 789 95.54 -44.41 8.68
#